data_AF-A0A0U5IDQ8-F1
#
_entry.id   AF-A0A0U5IDQ8-F1
#
_cell.length_a   1.000
_cell.length_b   1.000
_cell.length_c   1.000
_cell.angle_alpha   90.00
_cell.angle_beta   90.00
_cell.angle_gamma   90.00
#
_symmetry.space_group_name_H-M   'P 1'
#
loop_
_entity.id
_entity.type
_entity.pdbx_description
1 polymer ?
#
loop_
_entity_poly.entity_id
_entity_poly.type
_entity_poly.pdbx_seq_one_letter_code
_entity_poly.pdbx_strand_id
1 'polypeptide(L)'
;MFKQIRLWANILFVIGAAIVLAITTLTLVSLNNLQTLSQTAEESELRQFAGMVQSRIRDEARMAEALSTLVAGMPEVQARFAAGDRDWLIEQFRAPFVALERAFGAVQFQFHTPPAVSFLRLHKPEKFGDDLSSFRQSVVDTNRDVKPHRGLEFGVGGLGVRGVVPVSDAARHLGSVEFGMSFEQAFFDDFKADYGVEATFYILRDGALETLASTHEGQRLLPPEAIEAAFAGASRLVEINLGGVPYAAYAEVVHDYSGTPLGVVEVAMDRTPYVAALTKTTIQASVIGVLVALFSIGIALLAARAITKRIGRLAKEITRVSDGDLSGGAVIDGRDELADLARVIDGMRCHLNALVAGVEDSASKVHAASREIAGAVDGQAATSSQMSASVAEITSTMEELSASSTQIAEYSESVVSIAGRTYDDSLRGSESMQRLVEKMQRIGQDNQNALNEILELGTRSKEISKIMGIIDTVADQTKLIAFNAALEASSAGEAGKRFGVVAAEIRRLADSVTESTGEITGKVGEIQESINRLVISSEKGSAGIQQGIADSADTADALRALVDAASEASSSAQQISLSTQQQRTASNQVVVALREIVTASSETAQAVRQIARVARDMNELSAKLKERMDQFKLAEVEAPTADPRVTSPS
;
A
#
# COMPACT_ATOMS: atom_id res chain seq x y z
N MET A 1 20.57 -36.09 4.15
CA MET A 1 21.48 -35.40 5.09
C MET A 1 21.50 -33.86 4.95
N PHE A 2 21.06 -33.28 3.81
CA PHE A 2 21.14 -31.82 3.56
C PHE A 2 19.91 -30.96 3.96
N LYS A 3 18.85 -31.52 4.57
CA LYS A 3 17.64 -30.75 4.94
C LYS A 3 17.76 -29.95 6.26
N GLN A 4 18.78 -30.19 7.09
CA GLN A 4 19.01 -29.45 8.35
C GLN A 4 20.17 -28.43 8.28
N ILE A 5 20.83 -28.31 7.13
CA ILE A 5 21.97 -27.42 6.95
C ILE A 5 21.45 -26.11 6.35
N ARG A 6 21.69 -24.98 7.03
CA ARG A 6 21.26 -23.64 6.58
C ARG A 6 21.80 -23.36 5.17
N LEU A 7 20.99 -22.81 4.28
CA LEU A 7 21.27 -22.59 2.84
C LEU A 7 22.67 -22.00 2.56
N TRP A 8 23.14 -21.08 3.43
CA TRP A 8 24.48 -20.49 3.31
C TRP A 8 25.62 -21.51 3.43
N ALA A 9 25.47 -22.53 4.27
CA ALA A 9 26.48 -23.57 4.46
C ALA A 9 26.54 -24.52 3.25
N ASN A 10 25.42 -24.72 2.53
CA ASN A 10 25.44 -25.46 1.26
C ASN A 10 26.15 -24.66 0.16
N ILE A 11 25.91 -23.35 0.06
CA ILE A 11 26.56 -22.50 -0.95
C ILE A 11 28.08 -22.46 -0.72
N LEU A 12 28.51 -22.30 0.53
CA LEU A 12 29.93 -22.27 0.90
C LEU A 12 30.63 -23.62 0.70
N PHE A 13 29.94 -24.73 0.96
CA PHE A 13 30.49 -26.07 0.72
C PHE A 13 30.70 -26.33 -0.79
N VAL A 14 29.75 -25.92 -1.63
CA VAL A 14 29.84 -26.11 -3.09
C VAL A 14 30.95 -25.26 -3.69
N ILE A 15 31.10 -24.00 -3.26
CA ILE A 15 32.19 -23.11 -3.74
C ILE A 15 33.56 -23.65 -3.29
N GLY A 16 33.68 -24.08 -2.03
CA GLY A 16 34.92 -24.67 -1.52
C GLY A 16 35.32 -25.96 -2.27
N ALA A 17 34.36 -26.84 -2.55
CA ALA A 17 34.61 -28.06 -3.31
C ALA A 17 35.03 -27.79 -4.77
N ALA A 18 34.43 -26.79 -5.42
CA ALA A 18 34.77 -26.41 -6.79
C ALA A 18 36.21 -25.87 -6.92
N ILE A 19 36.66 -25.06 -5.96
CA ILE A 19 38.02 -24.50 -5.94
C ILE A 19 39.06 -25.61 -5.76
N VAL A 20 38.82 -26.55 -4.85
CA VAL A 20 39.73 -27.69 -4.62
C VAL A 20 39.83 -28.58 -5.86
N LEU A 21 38.71 -28.84 -6.55
CA LEU A 21 38.69 -29.63 -7.78
C LEU A 21 39.49 -28.95 -8.90
N ALA A 22 39.33 -27.63 -9.09
CA ALA A 22 40.03 -26.87 -10.11
C ALA A 22 41.56 -26.88 -9.91
N ILE A 23 42.02 -26.66 -8.67
CA ILE A 23 43.45 -26.63 -8.33
C ILE A 23 44.10 -28.01 -8.51
N THR A 24 43.40 -29.07 -8.09
CA THR A 24 43.89 -30.44 -8.23
C THR A 24 44.07 -30.80 -9.70
N THR A 25 43.10 -30.44 -10.55
CA THR A 25 43.14 -30.70 -11.99
C THR A 25 44.28 -29.94 -12.67
N LEU A 26 44.47 -28.65 -12.36
CA LEU A 26 45.54 -27.84 -12.94
C LEU A 26 46.94 -28.36 -12.57
N THR A 27 47.11 -28.83 -11.33
CA THR A 27 48.39 -29.35 -10.82
C THR A 27 48.77 -30.66 -11.52
N LEU A 28 47.81 -31.57 -11.72
CA LEU A 28 48.01 -32.83 -12.44
C LEU A 28 48.43 -32.61 -13.90
N VAL A 29 47.76 -31.69 -14.59
CA VAL A 29 48.08 -31.34 -15.99
C VAL A 29 49.50 -30.75 -16.09
N SER A 30 49.87 -29.86 -15.17
CA SER A 30 51.19 -29.23 -15.18
C SER A 30 52.33 -30.23 -14.96
N LEU A 31 52.15 -31.21 -14.06
CA LEU A 31 53.16 -32.25 -13.79
C LEU A 31 53.35 -33.17 -15.01
N ASN A 32 52.26 -33.54 -15.67
CA ASN A 32 52.32 -34.38 -16.87
C ASN A 32 53.08 -33.68 -18.01
N ASN A 33 52.82 -32.40 -18.23
CA ASN A 33 53.52 -31.61 -19.25
C ASN A 33 55.04 -31.51 -18.98
N LEU A 34 55.43 -31.35 -17.72
CA LEU A 34 56.83 -31.22 -17.32
C LEU A 34 57.61 -32.54 -17.52
N GLN A 35 56.96 -33.68 -17.29
CA GLN A 35 57.54 -35.00 -17.54
C GLN A 35 57.78 -35.24 -19.04
N THR A 36 56.80 -34.91 -19.89
CA THR A 36 56.96 -35.03 -21.36
C THR A 36 58.06 -34.13 -21.90
N LEU A 37 58.16 -32.89 -21.41
CA LEU A 37 59.23 -31.95 -21.79
C LEU A 37 60.62 -32.46 -21.40
N SER A 38 60.77 -33.04 -20.20
CA SER A 38 62.05 -33.62 -19.76
C SER A 38 62.51 -34.74 -20.67
N GLN A 39 61.64 -35.68 -21.02
CA GLN A 39 62.00 -36.82 -21.88
C GLN A 39 62.39 -36.38 -23.30
N THR A 40 61.71 -35.37 -23.84
CA THR A 40 62.05 -34.83 -25.17
C THR A 40 63.40 -34.10 -25.15
N ALA A 41 63.72 -33.40 -24.06
CA ALA A 41 65.02 -32.76 -23.88
C ALA A 41 66.15 -33.80 -23.79
N GLU A 42 65.97 -34.86 -23.00
CA GLU A 42 66.95 -35.94 -22.84
C GLU A 42 67.26 -36.64 -24.19
N GLU A 43 66.24 -36.93 -25.00
CA GLU A 43 66.42 -37.57 -26.32
C GLU A 43 67.15 -36.67 -27.32
N SER A 44 66.83 -35.37 -27.33
CA SER A 44 67.49 -34.40 -28.22
C SER A 44 68.98 -34.26 -27.91
N GLU A 45 69.34 -34.24 -26.62
CA GLU A 45 70.71 -34.07 -26.16
C GLU A 45 71.56 -35.31 -26.49
N LEU A 46 71.03 -36.51 -26.25
CA LEU A 46 71.70 -37.76 -26.61
C LEU A 46 71.89 -37.96 -28.12
N ARG A 47 70.92 -37.56 -28.94
CA ARG A 47 71.08 -37.51 -30.41
C ARG A 47 72.22 -36.60 -30.83
N GLN A 48 72.37 -35.47 -30.16
CA GLN A 48 73.46 -34.54 -30.44
C GLN A 48 74.82 -35.19 -30.14
N PHE A 49 74.96 -35.91 -29.01
CA PHE A 49 76.17 -36.64 -28.68
C PHE A 49 76.52 -37.74 -29.69
N ALA A 50 75.54 -38.55 -30.12
CA ALA A 50 75.76 -39.56 -31.16
C ALA A 50 76.21 -38.94 -32.49
N GLY A 51 75.58 -37.82 -32.89
CA GLY A 51 75.97 -37.06 -34.07
C GLY A 51 77.39 -36.47 -33.98
N MET A 52 77.84 -36.08 -32.77
CA MET A 52 79.21 -35.60 -32.56
C MET A 52 80.26 -36.70 -32.76
N VAL A 53 79.97 -37.95 -32.37
CA VAL A 53 80.85 -39.09 -32.67
C VAL A 53 81.01 -39.26 -34.18
N GLN A 54 79.90 -39.25 -34.93
CA GLN A 54 79.94 -39.32 -36.39
C GLN A 54 80.65 -38.12 -37.05
N SER A 55 80.55 -36.92 -36.46
CA SER A 55 81.30 -35.76 -36.93
C SER A 55 82.80 -35.96 -36.76
N ARG A 56 83.24 -36.41 -35.57
CA ARG A 56 84.65 -36.66 -35.28
C ARG A 56 85.25 -37.71 -36.21
N ILE A 57 84.53 -38.79 -36.50
CA ILE A 57 84.92 -39.80 -37.52
C ILE A 57 85.12 -39.14 -38.90
N ARG A 58 84.19 -38.28 -39.33
CA ARG A 58 84.29 -37.59 -40.63
C ARG A 58 85.47 -36.62 -40.67
N ASP A 59 85.77 -35.95 -39.56
CA ASP A 59 86.87 -35.01 -39.47
C ASP A 59 88.23 -35.73 -39.52
N GLU A 60 88.37 -36.86 -38.83
CA GLU A 60 89.56 -37.73 -38.95
C GLU A 60 89.71 -38.29 -40.38
N ALA A 61 88.61 -38.67 -41.03
CA ALA A 61 88.63 -39.17 -42.41
C ALA A 61 89.07 -38.10 -43.41
N ARG A 62 88.60 -36.87 -43.22
CA ARG A 62 89.03 -35.70 -44.00
C ARG A 62 90.50 -35.38 -43.80
N MET A 63 90.98 -35.45 -42.56
CA MET A 63 92.40 -35.24 -42.25
C MET A 63 93.28 -36.27 -42.95
N ALA A 64 92.93 -37.55 -42.84
CA ALA A 64 93.65 -38.64 -43.50
C ALA A 64 93.68 -38.49 -45.02
N GLU A 65 92.56 -38.09 -45.64
CA GLU A 65 92.51 -37.80 -47.08
C GLU A 65 93.37 -36.58 -47.47
N ALA A 66 93.35 -35.51 -46.67
CA ALA A 66 94.15 -34.32 -46.93
C ALA A 66 95.65 -34.61 -46.88
N LEU A 67 96.11 -35.38 -45.88
CA LEU A 67 97.50 -35.83 -45.78
C LEU A 67 97.89 -36.70 -46.98
N SER A 68 97.02 -37.63 -47.36
CA SER A 68 97.23 -38.50 -48.52
C SER A 68 97.29 -37.70 -49.83
N THR A 69 96.44 -36.68 -49.97
CA THR A 69 96.41 -35.81 -51.14
C THR A 69 97.68 -34.98 -51.27
N LEU A 70 98.18 -34.45 -50.15
CA LEU A 70 99.43 -33.69 -50.13
C LEU A 70 100.59 -34.56 -50.65
N VAL A 71 100.70 -35.79 -50.15
CA VAL A 71 101.76 -36.72 -50.56
C VAL A 71 101.57 -37.18 -52.02
N ALA A 72 100.34 -37.50 -52.43
CA ALA A 72 100.03 -37.93 -53.79
C ALA A 72 100.36 -36.86 -54.85
N GLY A 73 100.25 -35.59 -54.48
CA GLY A 73 100.49 -34.45 -55.37
C GLY A 73 101.96 -34.03 -55.53
N MET A 74 102.88 -34.59 -54.74
CA MET A 74 104.30 -34.22 -54.83
C MET A 74 104.94 -34.82 -56.11
N PRO A 75 105.48 -34.01 -57.03
CA PRO A 75 106.02 -34.52 -58.30
C PRO A 75 107.14 -35.54 -58.12
N GLU A 76 107.98 -35.37 -57.08
CA GLU A 76 109.06 -36.29 -56.76
C GLU A 76 108.54 -37.63 -56.24
N VAL A 77 107.43 -37.63 -55.49
CA VAL A 77 106.75 -38.86 -55.04
C VAL A 77 106.21 -39.61 -56.24
N GLN A 78 105.53 -38.92 -57.16
CA GLN A 78 105.00 -39.54 -58.38
C GLN A 78 106.12 -40.19 -59.22
N ALA A 79 107.20 -39.45 -59.47
CA ALA A 79 108.33 -39.95 -60.26
C ALA A 79 109.06 -41.13 -59.60
N ARG A 80 109.32 -41.06 -58.28
CA ARG A 80 110.01 -42.12 -57.53
C ARG A 80 109.14 -43.34 -57.33
N PHE A 81 107.84 -43.14 -57.11
CA PHE A 81 106.88 -44.23 -57.02
C PHE A 81 106.73 -44.95 -58.37
N ALA A 82 106.69 -44.22 -59.49
CA ALA A 82 106.70 -44.82 -60.84
C ALA A 82 107.98 -45.63 -61.12
N ALA A 83 109.13 -45.18 -60.61
CA ALA A 83 110.41 -45.88 -60.73
C ALA A 83 110.55 -47.09 -59.78
N GLY A 84 109.61 -47.29 -58.86
CA GLY A 84 109.70 -48.34 -57.83
C GLY A 84 110.74 -48.05 -56.75
N ASP A 85 111.17 -46.79 -56.58
CA ASP A 85 112.22 -46.36 -55.66
C ASP A 85 111.69 -46.24 -54.22
N ARG A 86 111.56 -47.40 -53.58
CA ARG A 86 111.00 -47.52 -52.24
C ARG A 86 111.92 -46.96 -51.16
N ASP A 87 113.23 -47.13 -51.30
CA ASP A 87 114.20 -46.67 -50.31
C ASP A 87 114.16 -45.15 -50.18
N TRP A 88 114.02 -44.43 -51.30
CA TRP A 88 113.83 -42.98 -51.28
C TRP A 88 112.55 -42.57 -50.55
N LEU A 89 111.42 -43.23 -50.81
CA LEU A 89 110.16 -42.92 -50.14
C LEU A 89 110.23 -43.17 -48.62
N ILE A 90 110.99 -44.18 -48.17
CA ILE A 90 111.24 -44.43 -46.75
C ILE A 90 112.07 -43.27 -46.16
N GLU A 91 113.18 -42.91 -46.79
CA GLU A 91 114.08 -41.87 -46.30
C GLU A 91 113.36 -40.52 -46.15
N GLN A 92 112.52 -40.16 -47.11
CA GLN A 92 111.80 -38.88 -47.08
C GLN A 92 110.66 -38.83 -46.07
N PHE A 93 109.87 -39.90 -45.95
CA PHE A 93 108.60 -39.82 -45.21
C PHE A 93 108.62 -40.46 -43.82
N ARG A 94 109.67 -41.20 -43.43
CA ARG A 94 109.67 -41.90 -42.13
C ARG A 94 109.70 -40.94 -40.94
N ALA A 95 110.55 -39.91 -40.96
CA ALA A 95 110.61 -38.94 -39.87
C ALA A 95 109.34 -38.07 -39.78
N PRO A 96 108.80 -37.51 -40.88
CA PRO A 96 107.49 -36.84 -40.87
C PRO A 96 106.35 -37.72 -40.37
N PHE A 97 106.33 -39.01 -40.74
CA PHE A 97 105.28 -39.93 -40.30
C PHE A 97 105.28 -40.13 -38.78
N VAL A 98 106.44 -40.35 -38.16
CA VAL A 98 106.55 -40.50 -36.69
C VAL A 98 106.10 -39.22 -35.96
N ALA A 99 106.30 -38.04 -36.56
CA ALA A 99 105.80 -36.79 -36.00
C ALA A 99 104.26 -36.72 -36.09
N LEU A 100 103.67 -37.14 -37.22
CA LEU A 100 102.22 -37.21 -37.40
C LEU A 100 101.56 -38.24 -36.47
N GLU A 101 102.21 -39.39 -36.25
CA GLU A 101 101.77 -40.41 -35.30
C GLU A 101 101.65 -39.83 -33.87
N ARG A 102 102.68 -39.12 -33.40
CA ARG A 102 102.69 -38.53 -32.05
C ARG A 102 101.74 -37.35 -31.87
N ALA A 103 101.64 -36.47 -32.87
CA ALA A 103 100.91 -35.22 -32.74
C ALA A 103 99.43 -35.33 -33.12
N PHE A 104 99.10 -36.26 -34.03
CA PHE A 104 97.76 -36.37 -34.61
C PHE A 104 97.18 -37.78 -34.54
N GLY A 105 97.93 -38.80 -34.10
CA GLY A 105 97.42 -40.17 -33.99
C GLY A 105 97.38 -40.93 -35.32
N ALA A 106 98.19 -40.53 -36.30
CA ALA A 106 98.30 -41.23 -37.57
C ALA A 106 99.01 -42.58 -37.38
N VAL A 107 98.28 -43.69 -37.48
CA VAL A 107 98.80 -45.06 -37.25
C VAL A 107 99.17 -45.79 -38.54
N GLN A 108 98.67 -45.30 -39.67
CA GLN A 108 98.92 -45.92 -40.97
C GLN A 108 99.34 -44.87 -41.98
N PHE A 109 100.44 -45.15 -42.68
CA PHE A 109 100.85 -44.47 -43.89
C PHE A 109 101.41 -45.53 -44.84
N GLN A 110 100.79 -45.66 -46.02
CA GLN A 110 101.06 -46.74 -46.94
C GLN A 110 100.87 -46.32 -48.41
N PHE A 111 101.69 -46.88 -49.30
CA PHE A 111 101.55 -46.80 -50.75
C PHE A 111 101.17 -48.17 -51.30
N HIS A 112 100.31 -48.17 -52.32
CA HIS A 112 99.77 -49.38 -52.93
C HIS A 112 99.85 -49.31 -54.46
N THR A 113 100.20 -50.39 -55.13
CA THR A 113 100.06 -50.53 -56.58
C THR A 113 98.74 -51.23 -56.94
N PRO A 114 98.16 -51.00 -58.13
CA PRO A 114 96.89 -51.61 -58.53
C PRO A 114 96.95 -53.15 -58.55
N PRO A 115 95.87 -53.86 -58.18
CA PRO A 115 94.61 -53.31 -57.66
C PRO A 115 94.69 -52.88 -56.18
N ALA A 116 95.44 -53.58 -55.32
CA ALA A 116 95.66 -53.20 -53.91
C ALA A 116 96.90 -53.91 -53.32
N VAL A 117 97.99 -54.00 -54.08
CA VAL A 117 99.23 -54.65 -53.62
C VAL A 117 100.04 -53.65 -52.80
N SER A 118 100.46 -54.03 -51.59
CA SER A 118 101.25 -53.17 -50.70
C SER A 118 102.62 -52.87 -51.29
N PHE A 119 102.86 -51.66 -51.76
CA PHE A 119 104.18 -51.27 -52.26
C PHE A 119 105.12 -50.87 -51.11
N LEU A 120 104.64 -50.01 -50.20
CA LEU A 120 105.44 -49.54 -49.08
C LEU A 120 104.55 -49.19 -47.88
N ARG A 121 104.90 -49.68 -46.69
CA ARG A 121 104.30 -49.29 -45.41
C ARG A 121 105.31 -48.49 -44.61
N LEU A 122 105.05 -47.21 -44.35
CA LEU A 122 105.94 -46.39 -43.53
C LEU A 122 105.92 -46.83 -42.06
N HIS A 123 104.77 -47.35 -41.62
CA HIS A 123 104.56 -47.89 -40.27
C HIS A 123 105.18 -49.28 -40.07
N LYS A 124 105.42 -50.06 -41.14
CA LYS A 124 106.10 -51.38 -41.11
C LYS A 124 106.92 -51.60 -42.39
N PRO A 125 108.07 -50.91 -42.56
CA PRO A 125 108.82 -50.91 -43.81
C PRO A 125 109.39 -52.26 -44.22
N GLU A 126 109.33 -53.30 -43.39
CA GLU A 126 109.75 -54.66 -43.72
C GLU A 126 108.66 -55.48 -44.44
N LYS A 127 107.38 -55.07 -44.39
CA LYS A 127 106.26 -55.80 -45.04
C LYS A 127 105.78 -55.12 -46.32
N PHE A 128 105.86 -55.84 -47.43
CA PHE A 128 105.46 -55.36 -48.77
C PHE A 128 105.24 -56.54 -49.73
N GLY A 129 104.61 -56.25 -50.88
CA GLY A 129 104.31 -57.20 -51.95
C GLY A 129 103.07 -58.05 -51.72
N ASP A 130 102.43 -57.98 -50.56
CA ASP A 130 101.19 -58.70 -50.27
C ASP A 130 99.96 -58.02 -50.87
N ASP A 131 99.04 -58.85 -51.36
CA ASP A 131 97.76 -58.41 -51.93
C ASP A 131 96.75 -58.16 -50.81
N LEU A 132 96.20 -56.94 -50.78
CA LEU A 132 95.23 -56.51 -49.78
C LEU A 132 93.79 -56.48 -50.31
N SER A 133 93.58 -56.88 -51.57
CA SER A 133 92.29 -56.74 -52.27
C SER A 133 91.13 -57.49 -51.61
N SER A 134 91.39 -58.49 -50.78
CA SER A 134 90.34 -59.24 -50.06
C SER A 134 89.73 -58.50 -48.88
N PHE A 135 90.39 -57.48 -48.33
CA PHE A 135 89.91 -56.77 -47.13
C PHE A 135 90.12 -55.24 -47.12
N ARG A 136 90.90 -54.69 -48.06
CA ARG A 136 91.08 -53.24 -48.23
C ARG A 136 90.33 -52.77 -49.47
N GLN A 137 89.00 -52.82 -49.40
CA GLN A 137 88.13 -52.43 -50.50
C GLN A 137 88.27 -50.94 -50.84
N SER A 138 88.54 -50.05 -49.86
CA SER A 138 88.77 -48.63 -50.13
C SER A 138 89.98 -48.39 -51.04
N VAL A 139 91.04 -49.21 -50.92
CA VAL A 139 92.23 -49.15 -51.77
C VAL A 139 91.93 -49.67 -53.17
N VAL A 140 91.20 -50.78 -53.26
CA VAL A 140 90.73 -51.35 -54.53
C VAL A 140 89.86 -50.34 -55.29
N ASP A 141 88.89 -49.75 -54.60
CA ASP A 141 87.97 -48.75 -55.15
C ASP A 141 88.73 -47.50 -55.59
N THR A 142 89.67 -47.00 -54.78
CA THR A 142 90.51 -45.85 -55.13
C THR A 142 91.33 -46.09 -56.39
N ASN A 143 91.96 -47.26 -56.52
CA ASN A 143 92.77 -47.58 -57.69
C ASN A 143 91.93 -47.91 -58.94
N ARG A 144 90.73 -48.47 -58.76
CA ARG A 144 89.80 -48.77 -59.86
C ARG A 144 89.15 -47.50 -60.40
N ASP A 145 88.64 -46.65 -59.50
CA ASP A 145 87.83 -45.50 -59.86
C ASP A 145 88.66 -44.23 -60.04
N VAL A 146 89.94 -44.27 -59.63
CA VAL A 146 90.91 -43.16 -59.66
C VAL A 146 90.36 -41.92 -58.96
N LYS A 147 89.74 -42.14 -57.80
CA LYS A 147 89.15 -41.10 -56.94
C LYS A 147 89.53 -41.34 -55.48
N PRO A 148 89.64 -40.29 -54.66
CA PRO A 148 89.80 -40.46 -53.22
C PRO A 148 88.63 -41.20 -52.58
N HIS A 149 88.91 -42.12 -51.67
CA HIS A 149 87.93 -42.72 -50.77
C HIS A 149 88.35 -42.49 -49.31
N ARG A 150 87.37 -42.20 -48.45
CA ARG A 150 87.61 -41.96 -47.01
C ARG A 150 86.49 -42.52 -46.16
N GLY A 151 86.82 -42.92 -44.94
CA GLY A 151 85.86 -43.40 -43.95
C GLY A 151 86.41 -44.52 -43.10
N LEU A 152 85.54 -45.16 -42.33
CA LEU A 152 85.90 -46.30 -41.51
C LEU A 152 86.06 -47.56 -42.37
N GLU A 153 87.12 -48.31 -42.12
CA GLU A 153 87.34 -49.60 -42.77
C GLU A 153 88.26 -50.48 -41.94
N PHE A 154 87.98 -51.78 -41.91
CA PHE A 154 88.85 -52.76 -41.26
C PHE A 154 90.16 -52.96 -42.02
N GLY A 155 91.26 -53.01 -41.28
CA GLY A 155 92.56 -53.50 -41.75
C GLY A 155 93.03 -54.67 -40.89
N VAL A 156 94.19 -55.24 -41.24
CA VAL A 156 94.82 -56.30 -40.43
C VAL A 156 95.11 -55.85 -39.01
N GLY A 157 95.36 -54.55 -38.81
CA GLY A 157 95.65 -53.94 -37.52
C GLY A 157 94.43 -53.47 -36.74
N GLY A 158 93.20 -53.74 -37.19
CA GLY A 158 91.97 -53.28 -36.54
C GLY A 158 91.18 -52.27 -37.37
N LEU A 159 90.13 -51.73 -36.76
CA LEU A 159 89.29 -50.71 -37.37
C LEU A 159 90.01 -49.37 -37.34
N GLY A 160 90.02 -48.66 -38.46
CA GLY A 160 90.61 -47.33 -38.50
C GLY A 160 89.86 -46.40 -39.44
N VAL A 161 90.02 -45.10 -39.21
CA VAL A 161 89.55 -44.08 -40.13
C VAL A 161 90.61 -43.88 -41.21
N ARG A 162 90.27 -44.10 -42.46
CA ARG A 162 91.22 -44.13 -43.59
C ARG A 162 90.90 -43.04 -44.59
N GLY A 163 91.94 -42.51 -45.22
CA GLY A 163 91.84 -41.66 -46.41
C GLY A 163 92.83 -42.19 -47.43
N VAL A 164 92.33 -42.65 -48.57
CA VAL A 164 93.11 -43.26 -49.64
C VAL A 164 92.94 -42.40 -50.90
N VAL A 165 94.06 -42.01 -51.51
CA VAL A 165 94.09 -41.07 -52.64
C VAL A 165 94.91 -41.67 -53.77
N PRO A 166 94.46 -41.59 -55.04
CA PRO A 166 95.23 -42.10 -56.17
C PRO A 166 96.48 -41.25 -56.42
N VAL A 167 97.59 -41.91 -56.72
CA VAL A 167 98.83 -41.31 -57.22
C VAL A 167 98.93 -41.56 -58.71
N SER A 168 99.09 -40.48 -59.48
CA SER A 168 99.18 -40.53 -60.93
C SER A 168 100.35 -39.66 -61.40
N ASP A 169 101.07 -40.11 -62.42
CA ASP A 169 102.06 -39.30 -63.15
C ASP A 169 101.45 -38.90 -64.50
N ALA A 170 101.24 -37.59 -64.67
CA ALA A 170 100.42 -36.99 -65.72
C ALA A 170 99.00 -37.61 -65.82
N ALA A 171 98.78 -38.55 -66.75
CA ALA A 171 97.52 -39.24 -66.97
C ALA A 171 97.60 -40.76 -66.71
N ARG A 172 98.76 -41.26 -66.27
CA ARG A 172 98.97 -42.68 -65.95
C ARG A 172 98.79 -42.89 -64.45
N HIS A 173 97.78 -43.69 -64.09
CA HIS A 173 97.58 -44.12 -62.71
C HIS A 173 98.70 -45.08 -62.28
N LEU A 174 99.38 -44.75 -61.19
CA LEU A 174 100.49 -45.53 -60.65
C LEU A 174 100.05 -46.45 -59.51
N GLY A 175 99.04 -46.02 -58.76
CA GLY A 175 98.56 -46.67 -57.54
C GLY A 175 97.95 -45.66 -56.60
N SER A 176 98.01 -45.89 -55.30
CA SER A 176 97.45 -45.00 -54.29
C SER A 176 98.38 -44.80 -53.11
N VAL A 177 98.08 -43.77 -52.34
CA VAL A 177 98.67 -43.48 -51.04
C VAL A 177 97.57 -43.31 -50.02
N GLU A 178 97.82 -43.82 -48.82
CA GLU A 178 96.88 -43.86 -47.72
C GLU A 178 97.51 -43.28 -46.47
N PHE A 179 96.72 -42.51 -45.74
CA PHE A 179 96.87 -42.28 -44.31
C PHE A 179 95.69 -42.88 -43.56
N GLY A 180 95.93 -43.32 -42.32
CA GLY A 180 94.85 -43.75 -41.45
C GLY A 180 95.10 -43.45 -39.98
N MET A 181 94.01 -43.09 -39.31
CA MET A 181 93.91 -42.76 -37.90
C MET A 181 93.35 -43.97 -37.13
N SER A 182 93.74 -44.11 -35.86
CA SER A 182 93.25 -45.20 -35.02
C SER A 182 91.79 -44.96 -34.65
N PHE A 183 90.94 -45.97 -34.81
CA PHE A 183 89.55 -45.94 -34.32
C PHE A 183 89.35 -47.08 -33.31
N GLU A 184 89.96 -46.91 -32.15
CA GLU A 184 89.99 -47.86 -31.04
C GLU A 184 89.69 -47.14 -29.71
N GLN A 185 89.93 -47.78 -28.57
CA GLN A 185 89.59 -47.28 -27.24
C GLN A 185 89.97 -45.81 -27.00
N ALA A 186 91.16 -45.38 -27.43
CA ALA A 186 91.63 -44.00 -27.25
C ALA A 186 90.70 -42.94 -27.86
N PHE A 187 90.06 -43.24 -29.00
CA PHE A 187 89.09 -42.33 -29.64
C PHE A 187 87.90 -42.05 -28.70
N PHE A 188 87.41 -43.09 -28.04
CA PHE A 188 86.24 -43.02 -27.16
C PHE A 188 86.61 -42.41 -25.79
N ASP A 189 87.80 -42.70 -25.27
CA ASP A 189 88.33 -42.07 -24.06
C ASP A 189 88.46 -40.55 -24.23
N ASP A 190 88.98 -40.09 -25.38
CA ASP A 190 89.04 -38.67 -25.70
C ASP A 190 87.64 -38.07 -25.86
N PHE A 191 86.71 -38.79 -26.50
CA PHE A 191 85.32 -38.34 -26.61
C PHE A 191 84.66 -38.16 -25.23
N LYS A 192 84.89 -39.08 -24.30
CA LYS A 192 84.43 -38.94 -22.91
C LYS A 192 85.10 -37.77 -22.19
N ALA A 193 86.39 -37.55 -22.40
CA ALA A 193 87.10 -36.41 -21.80
C ALA A 193 86.57 -35.06 -22.31
N ASP A 194 86.24 -34.96 -23.61
CA ASP A 194 85.77 -33.73 -24.24
C ASP A 194 84.31 -33.40 -23.88
N TYR A 195 83.44 -34.41 -23.81
CA TYR A 195 81.99 -34.20 -23.70
C TYR A 195 81.37 -34.70 -22.39
N GLY A 196 82.11 -35.44 -21.56
CA GLY A 196 81.61 -35.96 -20.29
C GLY A 196 80.54 -37.05 -20.42
N VAL A 197 80.44 -37.68 -21.60
CA VAL A 197 79.41 -38.67 -21.95
C VAL A 197 80.04 -40.04 -22.13
N GLU A 198 79.35 -41.07 -21.62
CA GLU A 198 79.78 -42.44 -21.82
C GLU A 198 79.48 -42.86 -23.27
N ALA A 199 80.42 -43.50 -23.94
CA ALA A 199 80.25 -43.96 -25.31
C ALA A 199 80.78 -45.40 -25.48
N THR A 200 80.03 -46.20 -26.24
CA THR A 200 80.39 -47.57 -26.56
C THR A 200 80.15 -47.84 -28.03
N PHE A 201 81.09 -48.52 -28.69
CA PHE A 201 80.96 -48.90 -30.08
C PHE A 201 80.83 -50.40 -30.24
N TYR A 202 79.73 -50.81 -30.84
CA TYR A 202 79.39 -52.20 -31.09
C TYR A 202 79.56 -52.52 -32.57
N ILE A 203 80.08 -53.69 -32.88
CA ILE A 203 80.15 -54.25 -34.23
C ILE A 203 79.46 -55.61 -34.29
N LEU A 204 79.06 -56.02 -35.50
CA LEU A 204 78.55 -57.36 -35.76
C LEU A 204 79.64 -58.20 -36.43
N ARG A 205 80.11 -59.25 -35.73
CA ARG A 205 81.05 -60.23 -36.30
C ARG A 205 80.40 -61.61 -36.23
N ASP A 206 80.24 -62.25 -37.39
CA ASP A 206 79.59 -63.56 -37.55
C ASP A 206 78.20 -63.65 -36.89
N GLY A 207 77.44 -62.54 -36.92
CA GLY A 207 76.09 -62.45 -36.32
C GLY A 207 76.08 -62.27 -34.80
N ALA A 208 77.25 -62.18 -34.14
CA ALA A 208 77.36 -61.87 -32.72
C ALA A 208 77.73 -60.39 -32.50
N LEU A 209 77.08 -59.77 -31.51
CA LEU A 209 77.38 -58.40 -31.08
C LEU A 209 78.68 -58.39 -30.25
N GLU A 210 79.70 -57.73 -30.77
CA GLU A 210 81.01 -57.56 -30.14
C GLU A 210 81.21 -56.08 -29.77
N THR A 211 81.74 -55.81 -28.57
CA THR A 211 82.10 -54.45 -28.14
C THR A 211 83.53 -54.18 -28.58
N LEU A 212 83.72 -53.18 -29.44
CA LEU A 212 85.03 -52.81 -29.96
C LEU A 212 85.76 -51.83 -29.04
N ALA A 213 85.02 -50.88 -28.47
CA ALA A 213 85.53 -49.89 -27.52
C ALA A 213 84.39 -49.44 -26.60
N SER A 214 84.70 -49.17 -25.33
CA SER A 214 83.71 -48.69 -24.36
C SER A 214 84.37 -47.84 -23.29
N THR A 215 83.81 -46.67 -23.00
CA THR A 215 84.35 -45.75 -21.99
C THR A 215 83.91 -46.07 -20.56
N HIS A 216 83.04 -47.07 -20.39
CA HIS A 216 82.53 -47.51 -19.10
C HIS A 216 82.93 -48.96 -18.83
N GLU A 217 83.28 -49.25 -17.58
CA GLU A 217 83.56 -50.62 -17.16
C GLU A 217 82.26 -51.33 -16.74
N GLY A 218 81.93 -52.47 -17.36
CA GLY A 218 80.86 -53.36 -16.89
C GLY A 218 79.80 -53.76 -17.92
N GLN A 219 78.57 -53.98 -17.43
CA GLN A 219 77.43 -54.47 -18.22
C GLN A 219 77.03 -53.48 -19.33
N ARG A 220 76.53 -54.03 -20.45
CA ARG A 220 75.98 -53.22 -21.56
C ARG A 220 74.87 -52.31 -21.05
N LEU A 221 74.89 -51.05 -21.50
CA LEU A 221 73.93 -50.03 -21.06
C LEU A 221 72.57 -50.22 -21.74
N LEU A 222 72.56 -50.53 -23.04
CA LEU A 222 71.35 -50.89 -23.75
C LEU A 222 71.14 -52.40 -23.81
N PRO A 223 69.87 -52.87 -23.78
CA PRO A 223 69.57 -54.26 -24.04
C PRO A 223 69.95 -54.61 -25.50
N PRO A 224 70.35 -55.86 -25.79
CA PRO A 224 70.75 -56.27 -27.14
C PRO A 224 69.71 -55.93 -28.21
N GLU A 225 68.42 -56.07 -27.88
CA GLU A 225 67.29 -55.71 -28.77
C GLU A 225 67.31 -54.25 -29.21
N ALA A 226 67.72 -53.32 -28.33
CA ALA A 226 67.79 -51.90 -28.65
C ALA A 226 69.01 -51.57 -29.53
N ILE A 227 70.11 -52.29 -29.34
CA ILE A 227 71.31 -52.13 -30.17
C ILE A 227 71.07 -52.72 -31.57
N GLU A 228 70.43 -53.89 -31.65
CA GLU A 228 70.00 -54.50 -32.91
C GLU A 228 68.98 -53.63 -33.66
N ALA A 229 68.03 -53.01 -32.95
CA ALA A 229 67.11 -52.04 -33.55
C ALA A 229 67.86 -50.82 -34.11
N ALA A 230 68.90 -50.35 -33.42
CA ALA A 230 69.75 -49.26 -33.90
C ALA A 230 70.51 -49.63 -35.19
N PHE A 231 70.98 -50.88 -35.35
CA PHE A 231 71.53 -51.37 -36.62
C PHE A 231 70.53 -51.29 -37.78
N ALA A 232 69.23 -51.46 -37.50
CA ALA A 232 68.14 -51.30 -38.47
C ALA A 232 67.67 -49.83 -38.64
N GLY A 233 68.33 -48.87 -37.99
CA GLY A 233 67.99 -47.44 -38.03
C GLY A 233 66.89 -47.00 -37.05
N ALA A 234 66.42 -47.88 -36.17
CA ALA A 234 65.39 -47.59 -35.16
C ALA A 234 66.03 -47.30 -33.80
N SER A 235 66.38 -46.04 -33.57
CA SER A 235 67.02 -45.58 -32.33
C SER A 235 65.97 -45.19 -31.28
N ARG A 236 66.12 -45.64 -30.02
CA ARG A 236 65.19 -45.32 -28.91
C ARG A 236 65.94 -44.92 -27.65
N LEU A 237 65.43 -43.91 -26.94
CA LEU A 237 65.91 -43.54 -25.60
C LEU A 237 65.51 -44.60 -24.58
N VAL A 238 66.49 -45.07 -23.80
CA VAL A 238 66.27 -46.00 -22.69
C VAL A 238 66.81 -45.37 -21.41
N GLU A 239 65.97 -45.36 -20.38
CA GLU A 239 66.35 -44.93 -19.05
C GLU A 239 66.95 -46.12 -18.30
N ILE A 240 68.16 -45.94 -17.77
CA ILE A 240 68.91 -46.99 -17.09
C ILE A 240 69.48 -46.46 -15.78
N ASN A 241 69.94 -47.37 -14.93
CA ASN A 241 70.59 -46.99 -13.68
C ASN A 241 71.95 -47.66 -13.61
N LEU A 242 73.01 -46.86 -13.63
CA LEU A 242 74.39 -47.30 -13.59
C LEU A 242 75.00 -46.88 -12.24
N GLY A 243 75.34 -47.86 -11.40
CA GLY A 243 75.99 -47.59 -10.11
C GLY A 243 75.16 -46.76 -9.10
N GLY A 244 73.83 -46.71 -9.24
CA GLY A 244 72.94 -45.90 -8.40
C GLY A 244 72.63 -44.52 -8.98
N VAL A 245 73.28 -44.14 -10.08
CA VAL A 245 73.02 -42.90 -10.83
C VAL A 245 72.08 -43.21 -11.99
N PRO A 246 70.98 -42.46 -12.15
CA PRO A 246 70.11 -42.62 -13.31
C PRO A 246 70.84 -42.07 -14.54
N TYR A 247 70.88 -42.86 -15.61
CA TYR A 247 71.40 -42.47 -16.92
C TYR A 247 70.29 -42.56 -17.97
N ALA A 248 70.44 -41.81 -19.04
CA ALA A 248 69.69 -42.01 -20.28
C ALA A 248 70.67 -42.43 -21.38
N ALA A 249 70.33 -43.49 -22.12
CA ALA A 249 71.16 -44.06 -23.17
C ALA A 249 70.44 -44.03 -24.52
N TYR A 250 71.22 -43.84 -25.58
CA TYR A 250 70.78 -43.74 -26.98
C TYR A 250 71.81 -44.41 -27.88
N ALA A 251 71.37 -45.12 -28.92
CA ALA A 251 72.25 -45.79 -29.87
C ALA A 251 71.92 -45.39 -31.30
N GLU A 252 72.94 -45.22 -32.14
CA GLU A 252 72.82 -44.86 -33.55
C GLU A 252 73.81 -45.64 -34.42
N VAL A 253 73.39 -45.98 -35.64
CA VAL A 253 74.22 -46.70 -36.60
C VAL A 253 75.33 -45.81 -37.18
N VAL A 254 76.53 -46.38 -37.30
CA VAL A 254 77.70 -45.79 -37.94
C VAL A 254 78.03 -46.59 -39.19
N HIS A 255 78.29 -45.89 -40.28
CA HIS A 255 78.52 -46.48 -41.60
C HIS A 255 80.02 -46.52 -41.93
N ASP A 256 80.42 -47.47 -42.77
CA ASP A 256 81.77 -47.55 -43.34
C ASP A 256 81.99 -46.50 -44.45
N TYR A 257 83.16 -46.53 -45.08
CA TYR A 257 83.51 -45.64 -46.20
C TYR A 257 82.56 -45.77 -47.42
N SER A 258 81.86 -46.90 -47.58
CA SER A 258 80.94 -47.19 -48.68
C SER A 258 79.49 -46.80 -48.38
N GLY A 259 79.18 -46.47 -47.12
CA GLY A 259 77.83 -46.20 -46.64
C GLY A 259 77.08 -47.43 -46.13
N THR A 260 77.77 -48.56 -45.91
CA THR A 260 77.19 -49.77 -45.34
C THR A 260 77.23 -49.71 -43.80
N PRO A 261 76.20 -50.15 -43.06
CA PRO A 261 76.24 -50.23 -41.60
C PRO A 261 77.43 -51.04 -41.11
N LEU A 262 78.32 -50.39 -40.36
CA LEU A 262 79.57 -50.99 -39.87
C LEU A 262 79.48 -51.34 -38.38
N GLY A 263 78.82 -50.48 -37.61
CA GLY A 263 78.66 -50.62 -36.17
C GLY A 263 77.59 -49.69 -35.63
N VAL A 264 77.36 -49.75 -34.32
CA VAL A 264 76.45 -48.87 -33.59
C VAL A 264 77.23 -48.15 -32.51
N VAL A 265 77.10 -46.83 -32.46
CA VAL A 265 77.56 -46.03 -31.33
C VAL A 265 76.42 -45.88 -30.33
N GLU A 266 76.66 -46.31 -29.10
CA GLU A 266 75.84 -46.03 -27.93
C GLU A 266 76.46 -44.85 -27.19
N VAL A 267 75.63 -43.88 -26.80
CA VAL A 267 75.99 -42.76 -25.94
C VAL A 267 75.06 -42.72 -24.74
N ALA A 268 75.60 -42.44 -23.55
CA ALA A 268 74.82 -42.35 -22.32
C ALA A 268 75.25 -41.19 -21.42
N MET A 269 74.26 -40.48 -20.88
CA MET A 269 74.46 -39.29 -20.03
C MET A 269 73.75 -39.41 -18.68
N ASP A 270 74.28 -38.75 -17.65
CA ASP A 270 73.68 -38.67 -16.31
C ASP A 270 72.40 -37.81 -16.34
N ARG A 271 71.26 -38.37 -15.92
CA ARG A 271 69.96 -37.68 -15.86
C ARG A 271 69.55 -37.24 -14.45
N THR A 272 70.43 -37.34 -13.46
CA THR A 272 70.25 -36.77 -12.11
C THR A 272 69.72 -35.33 -12.10
N PRO A 273 70.24 -34.39 -12.92
CA PRO A 273 69.70 -33.02 -12.96
C PRO A 273 68.22 -32.97 -13.39
N TYR A 274 67.79 -33.83 -14.32
CA TYR A 274 66.41 -33.93 -14.79
C TYR A 274 65.47 -34.52 -13.72
N VAL A 275 65.89 -35.60 -13.06
CA VAL A 275 65.11 -36.24 -11.98
C VAL A 275 64.98 -35.33 -10.75
N ALA A 276 66.03 -34.59 -10.40
CA ALA A 276 66.00 -33.64 -9.29
C ALA A 276 65.04 -32.46 -9.57
N ALA A 277 65.00 -31.97 -10.81
CA ALA A 277 64.08 -30.91 -11.23
C ALA A 277 62.60 -31.32 -11.12
N LEU A 278 62.26 -32.54 -11.54
CA LEU A 278 60.90 -33.08 -11.43
C LEU A 278 60.46 -33.26 -9.97
N THR A 279 61.35 -33.79 -9.13
CA THR A 279 61.07 -34.03 -7.71
C THR A 279 60.86 -32.73 -6.94
N LYS A 280 61.72 -31.73 -7.17
CA LYS A 280 61.61 -30.39 -6.56
C LYS A 280 60.29 -29.71 -6.93
N THR A 281 59.88 -29.80 -8.20
CA THR A 281 58.63 -29.20 -8.69
C THR A 281 57.40 -29.86 -8.11
N THR A 282 57.42 -31.19 -7.94
CA THR A 282 56.32 -31.97 -7.34
C THR A 282 56.08 -31.60 -5.87
N ILE A 283 57.14 -31.44 -5.08
CA ILE A 283 57.04 -31.04 -3.68
C ILE A 283 56.50 -29.60 -3.54
N GLN A 284 57.01 -28.67 -4.33
CA GLN A 284 56.55 -27.27 -4.30
C GLN A 284 55.06 -27.15 -4.68
N ALA A 285 54.62 -27.88 -5.70
CA ALA A 285 53.22 -27.88 -6.13
C ALA A 285 52.28 -28.41 -5.03
N SER A 286 52.70 -29.45 -4.30
CA SER A 286 51.92 -30.05 -3.21
C SER A 286 51.76 -29.11 -2.01
N VAL A 287 52.81 -28.38 -1.62
CA VAL A 287 52.76 -27.39 -0.52
C VAL A 287 51.83 -26.22 -0.87
N ILE A 288 51.90 -25.71 -2.09
CA ILE A 288 51.02 -24.62 -2.56
C ILE A 288 49.55 -25.08 -2.55
N GLY A 289 49.27 -26.30 -3.00
CA GLY A 289 47.91 -26.86 -2.99
C GLY A 289 47.28 -26.91 -1.59
N VAL A 290 48.04 -27.35 -0.58
CA VAL A 290 47.56 -27.40 0.81
C VAL A 290 47.30 -26.00 1.39
N LEU A 291 48.18 -25.04 1.12
CA LEU A 291 48.03 -23.67 1.60
C LEU A 291 46.78 -22.98 1.01
N VAL A 292 46.51 -23.17 -0.28
CA VAL A 292 45.33 -22.59 -0.93
C VAL A 292 44.04 -23.22 -0.41
N ALA A 293 44.04 -24.53 -0.09
CA ALA A 293 42.90 -25.20 0.52
C ALA A 293 42.58 -24.64 1.92
N LEU A 294 43.58 -24.47 2.78
CA LEU A 294 43.41 -23.90 4.11
C LEU A 294 42.94 -22.44 4.06
N PHE A 295 43.50 -21.64 3.14
CA PHE A 295 43.11 -20.24 2.95
C PHE A 295 41.64 -20.11 2.50
N SER A 296 41.20 -20.97 1.58
CA SER A 296 39.82 -21.01 1.07
C SER A 296 38.81 -21.34 2.18
N ILE A 297 39.15 -22.28 3.08
CA ILE A 297 38.33 -22.62 4.25
C ILE A 297 38.26 -21.45 5.24
N GLY A 298 39.36 -20.72 5.45
CA GLY A 298 39.39 -19.54 6.32
C GLY A 298 38.46 -18.41 5.85
N ILE A 299 38.52 -18.07 4.56
CA ILE A 299 37.64 -17.05 3.95
C ILE A 299 36.17 -17.48 4.04
N ALA A 300 35.88 -18.76 3.79
CA ALA A 300 34.55 -19.32 3.87
C ALA A 300 33.93 -19.14 5.28
N LEU A 301 34.69 -19.40 6.34
CA LEU A 301 34.23 -19.26 7.72
C LEU A 301 34.01 -17.79 8.13
N LEU A 302 34.84 -16.86 7.65
CA LEU A 302 34.68 -15.43 7.94
C LEU A 302 33.45 -14.83 7.25
N ALA A 303 33.24 -15.15 5.97
CA ALA A 303 32.06 -14.71 5.22
C ALA A 303 30.75 -15.25 5.84
N ALA A 304 30.75 -16.53 6.24
CA ALA A 304 29.64 -17.16 6.94
C ALA A 304 29.23 -16.43 8.22
N ARG A 305 30.22 -16.06 9.06
CA ARG A 305 29.98 -15.36 10.33
C ARG A 305 29.40 -13.97 10.12
N ALA A 306 29.90 -13.23 9.14
CA ALA A 306 29.45 -11.87 8.84
C ALA A 306 27.97 -11.83 8.39
N ILE A 307 27.59 -12.73 7.48
CA ILE A 307 26.22 -12.81 6.96
C ILE A 307 25.26 -13.31 8.05
N THR A 308 25.61 -14.36 8.79
CA THR A 308 24.74 -14.95 9.81
C THR A 308 24.43 -13.97 10.96
N LYS A 309 25.39 -13.13 11.35
CA LYS A 309 25.19 -12.12 12.41
C LYS A 309 24.21 -11.01 11.97
N ARG A 310 24.21 -10.62 10.70
CA ARG A 310 23.28 -9.61 10.15
C ARG A 310 21.87 -10.18 9.99
N ILE A 311 21.74 -11.39 9.46
CA ILE A 311 20.46 -12.11 9.38
C ILE A 311 19.86 -12.33 10.78
N GLY A 312 20.67 -12.66 11.78
CA GLY A 312 20.20 -12.82 13.16
C GLY A 312 19.65 -11.54 13.78
N ARG A 313 20.15 -10.36 13.38
CA ARG A 313 19.59 -9.06 13.81
C ARG A 313 18.28 -8.75 13.11
N LEU A 314 18.21 -8.97 11.79
CA LEU A 314 16.96 -8.85 11.01
C LEU A 314 15.85 -9.75 11.57
N ALA A 315 16.17 -11.01 11.86
CA ALA A 315 15.22 -11.95 12.43
C ALA A 315 14.69 -11.47 13.79
N LYS A 316 15.56 -10.96 14.67
CA LYS A 316 15.14 -10.41 15.97
C LYS A 316 14.18 -9.23 15.84
N GLU A 317 14.40 -8.33 14.88
CA GLU A 317 13.47 -7.20 14.71
C GLU A 317 12.16 -7.60 14.06
N ILE A 318 12.16 -8.56 13.15
CA ILE A 318 10.90 -9.14 12.67
C ILE A 318 10.12 -9.77 13.84
N THR A 319 10.81 -10.48 14.75
CA THR A 319 10.17 -11.04 15.95
C THR A 319 9.62 -9.96 16.87
N ARG A 320 10.36 -8.86 17.10
CA ARG A 320 9.84 -7.73 17.91
C ARG A 320 8.59 -7.11 17.28
N VAL A 321 8.61 -6.88 15.97
CA VAL A 321 7.44 -6.35 15.23
C VAL A 321 6.26 -7.34 15.29
N SER A 322 6.50 -8.65 15.18
CA SER A 322 5.43 -9.66 15.30
C SER A 322 4.85 -9.79 16.71
N ASP A 323 5.66 -9.51 17.74
CA ASP A 323 5.24 -9.49 19.14
C ASP A 323 4.52 -8.19 19.53
N GLY A 324 4.31 -7.27 18.57
CA GLY A 324 3.60 -6.01 18.79
C GLY A 324 4.48 -4.84 19.23
N ASP A 325 5.81 -5.02 19.32
CA ASP A 325 6.73 -3.93 19.64
C ASP A 325 7.10 -3.13 18.39
N LEU A 326 6.41 -2.00 18.19
CA LEU A 326 6.59 -1.08 17.09
C LEU A 326 7.42 0.16 17.48
N SER A 327 7.98 0.17 18.69
CA SER A 327 8.66 1.33 19.29
C SER A 327 10.11 1.52 18.83
N GLY A 328 10.79 0.44 18.38
CA GLY A 328 12.18 0.48 17.93
C GLY A 328 12.34 0.70 16.43
N GLY A 329 13.58 0.79 15.93
CA GLY A 329 13.91 0.79 14.51
C GLY A 329 15.28 0.15 14.27
N ALA A 330 15.37 -0.77 13.30
CA ALA A 330 16.63 -1.42 12.96
C ALA A 330 17.43 -0.54 12.00
N VAL A 331 18.40 0.22 12.52
CA VAL A 331 19.43 0.79 11.65
C VAL A 331 20.45 -0.31 11.36
N ILE A 332 20.29 -0.96 10.22
CA ILE A 332 21.30 -1.88 9.70
C ILE A 332 22.10 -1.13 8.63
N ASP A 333 23.30 -0.70 9.00
CA ASP A 333 24.23 -0.03 8.09
C ASP A 333 24.73 -0.98 7.00
N GLY A 334 24.55 -0.57 5.74
CA GLY A 334 25.02 -1.28 4.55
C GLY A 334 24.43 -0.72 3.26
N ARG A 335 25.03 -1.11 2.13
CA ARG A 335 24.53 -0.86 0.77
C ARG A 335 24.23 -2.17 0.02
N ASP A 336 24.07 -3.26 0.76
CA ASP A 336 23.81 -4.60 0.25
C ASP A 336 22.31 -4.96 0.36
N GLU A 337 21.94 -6.12 -0.16
CA GLU A 337 20.57 -6.62 -0.21
C GLU A 337 19.97 -6.80 1.20
N LEU A 338 20.83 -7.01 2.22
CA LEU A 338 20.40 -7.12 3.62
C LEU A 338 20.02 -5.75 4.20
N ALA A 339 20.71 -4.67 3.80
CA ALA A 339 20.36 -3.30 4.18
C ALA A 339 19.08 -2.80 3.47
N ASP A 340 18.86 -3.17 2.20
CA ASP A 340 17.58 -2.93 1.52
C ASP A 340 16.43 -3.65 2.23
N LEU A 341 16.61 -4.93 2.60
CA LEU A 341 15.60 -5.68 3.35
C LEU A 341 15.30 -5.04 4.72
N ALA A 342 16.31 -4.53 5.42
CA ALA A 342 16.13 -3.83 6.69
C ALA A 342 15.29 -2.56 6.54
N ARG A 343 15.52 -1.76 5.49
CA ARG A 343 14.71 -0.57 5.17
C ARG A 343 13.26 -0.91 4.87
N VAL A 344 13.01 -1.99 4.13
CA VAL A 344 11.64 -2.45 3.84
C VAL A 344 10.90 -2.89 5.11
N ILE A 345 11.59 -3.62 6.00
CA ILE A 345 11.02 -4.05 7.30
C ILE A 345 10.72 -2.85 8.20
N ASP A 346 11.61 -1.86 8.26
CA ASP A 346 11.35 -0.64 9.02
C ASP A 346 10.20 0.19 8.43
N GLY A 347 10.11 0.29 7.10
CA GLY A 347 8.97 0.91 6.42
C GLY A 347 7.63 0.22 6.74
N MET A 348 7.61 -1.12 6.82
CA MET A 348 6.44 -1.89 7.25
C MET A 348 6.09 -1.60 8.72
N ARG A 349 7.08 -1.57 9.62
CA ARG A 349 6.89 -1.22 11.03
C ARG A 349 6.30 0.19 11.18
N CYS A 350 6.84 1.19 10.48
CA CYS A 350 6.33 2.56 10.48
C CYS A 350 4.86 2.63 10.04
N HIS A 351 4.48 1.91 8.97
CA HIS A 351 3.09 1.84 8.53
C HIS A 351 2.18 1.16 9.57
N LEU A 352 2.63 0.06 10.19
CA LEU A 352 1.88 -0.60 11.26
C LEU A 352 1.70 0.31 12.48
N ASN A 353 2.74 1.06 12.87
CA ASN A 353 2.69 2.03 13.96
C ASN A 353 1.65 3.12 13.67
N ALA A 354 1.69 3.72 12.48
CA ALA A 354 0.73 4.74 12.06
C ALA A 354 -0.72 4.20 12.00
N LEU A 355 -0.92 2.96 11.53
CA LEU A 355 -2.23 2.31 11.51
C LEU A 355 -2.78 2.08 12.91
N VAL A 356 -1.98 1.52 13.83
CA VAL A 356 -2.38 1.30 15.23
C VAL A 356 -2.69 2.63 15.91
N ALA A 357 -1.85 3.66 15.74
CA ALA A 357 -2.11 4.99 16.28
C ALA A 357 -3.40 5.62 15.73
N GLY A 358 -3.67 5.48 14.43
CA GLY A 358 -4.90 5.96 13.80
C GLY A 358 -6.16 5.22 14.28
N VAL A 359 -6.05 3.92 14.55
CA VAL A 359 -7.14 3.12 15.15
C VAL A 359 -7.38 3.53 16.61
N GLU A 360 -6.32 3.79 17.39
CA GLU A 360 -6.45 4.25 18.77
C GLU A 360 -7.12 5.63 18.87
N ASP A 361 -6.74 6.59 18.02
CA ASP A 361 -7.39 7.90 17.91
C ASP A 361 -8.88 7.76 17.51
N SER A 362 -9.18 6.90 16.54
CA SER A 362 -10.55 6.62 16.12
C SER A 362 -11.38 5.99 17.24
N ALA A 363 -10.81 5.05 17.99
CA ALA A 363 -11.45 4.42 19.15
C ALA A 363 -11.76 5.46 20.24
N SER A 364 -10.82 6.36 20.52
CA SER A 364 -11.01 7.46 21.48
C SER A 364 -12.14 8.41 21.06
N LYS A 365 -12.21 8.76 19.77
CA LYS A 365 -13.30 9.58 19.20
C LYS A 365 -14.65 8.88 19.31
N VAL A 366 -14.73 7.58 19.01
CA VAL A 366 -15.96 6.78 19.20
C VAL A 366 -16.35 6.74 20.67
N HIS A 367 -15.39 6.57 21.58
CA HIS A 367 -15.65 6.58 23.01
C HIS A 367 -16.21 7.93 23.48
N ALA A 368 -15.62 9.05 23.05
CA ALA A 368 -16.11 10.40 23.35
C ALA A 368 -17.54 10.62 22.81
N ALA A 369 -17.77 10.30 21.52
CA ALA A 369 -19.08 10.43 20.89
C ALA A 369 -20.15 9.56 21.60
N SER A 370 -19.80 8.34 22.02
CA SER A 370 -20.73 7.47 22.75
C SER A 370 -21.17 8.06 24.10
N ARG A 371 -20.28 8.77 24.80
CA ARG A 371 -20.61 9.47 26.06
C ARG A 371 -21.49 10.69 25.82
N GLU A 372 -21.23 11.44 24.74
CA GLU A 372 -22.06 12.57 24.35
C GLU A 372 -23.49 12.10 23.99
N ILE A 373 -23.60 11.01 23.22
CA ILE A 373 -24.89 10.38 22.91
C ILE A 373 -25.60 9.93 24.19
N ALA A 374 -24.88 9.33 25.15
CA ALA A 374 -25.47 8.92 26.43
C ALA A 374 -26.03 10.12 27.21
N GLY A 375 -25.33 11.25 27.25
CA GLY A 375 -25.83 12.48 27.87
C GLY A 375 -27.06 13.05 27.15
N ALA A 376 -27.07 13.04 25.81
CA ALA A 376 -28.21 13.48 25.02
C ALA A 376 -29.45 12.59 25.23
N VAL A 377 -29.26 11.28 25.39
CA VAL A 377 -30.30 10.30 25.71
C VAL A 377 -30.98 10.63 27.04
N ASP A 378 -30.22 10.96 28.08
CA ASP A 378 -30.78 11.33 29.39
C ASP A 378 -31.64 12.60 29.29
N GLY A 379 -31.16 13.62 28.56
CA GLY A 379 -31.92 14.84 28.30
C GLY A 379 -33.22 14.59 27.50
N GLN A 380 -33.16 13.71 26.50
CA GLN A 380 -34.33 13.36 25.70
C GLN A 380 -35.36 12.55 26.51
N ALA A 381 -34.92 11.67 27.41
CA ALA A 381 -35.80 10.93 28.30
C ALA A 381 -36.57 11.86 29.26
N ALA A 382 -35.87 12.85 29.85
CA ALA A 382 -36.51 13.87 30.69
C ALA A 382 -37.56 14.67 29.91
N THR A 383 -37.21 15.08 28.68
CA THR A 383 -38.12 15.82 27.79
C THR A 383 -39.37 15.02 27.43
N SER A 384 -39.23 13.72 27.13
CA SER A 384 -40.37 12.83 26.84
C SER A 384 -41.29 12.64 28.06
N SER A 385 -40.72 12.57 29.27
CA SER A 385 -41.51 12.53 30.51
C SER A 385 -42.29 13.82 30.73
N GLN A 386 -41.66 14.98 30.53
CA GLN A 386 -42.30 16.28 30.66
C GLN A 386 -43.40 16.50 29.61
N MET A 387 -43.17 16.04 28.37
CA MET A 387 -44.18 16.06 27.31
C MET A 387 -45.41 15.24 27.71
N SER A 388 -45.22 14.04 28.27
CA SER A 388 -46.32 13.19 28.73
C SER A 388 -47.16 13.86 29.81
N ALA A 389 -46.51 14.53 30.78
CA ALA A 389 -47.21 15.29 31.81
C ALA A 389 -48.00 16.47 31.23
N SER A 390 -47.38 17.22 30.31
CA SER A 390 -48.03 18.38 29.65
C SER A 390 -49.24 17.93 28.83
N VAL A 391 -49.15 16.81 28.12
CA VAL A 391 -50.26 16.26 27.34
C VAL A 391 -51.40 15.81 28.24
N ALA A 392 -51.12 15.22 29.40
CA ALA A 392 -52.14 14.85 30.37
C ALA A 392 -52.88 16.09 30.92
N GLU A 393 -52.16 17.17 31.22
CA GLU A 393 -52.74 18.43 31.67
C GLU A 393 -53.62 19.08 30.58
N ILE A 394 -53.14 19.15 29.34
CA ILE A 394 -53.93 19.69 28.22
C ILE A 394 -55.17 18.80 27.97
N THR A 395 -55.06 17.48 28.11
CA THR A 395 -56.21 16.58 27.97
C THR A 395 -57.28 16.90 29.01
N SER A 396 -56.88 17.06 30.28
CA SER A 396 -57.79 17.42 31.37
C SER A 396 -58.49 18.75 31.12
N THR A 397 -57.76 19.78 30.68
CA THR A 397 -58.35 21.09 30.38
C THR A 397 -59.31 21.04 29.19
N MET A 398 -59.05 20.19 28.19
CA MET A 398 -59.97 20.00 27.06
C MET A 398 -61.24 19.24 27.44
N GLU A 399 -61.15 18.27 28.35
CA GLU A 399 -62.31 17.60 28.93
C GLU A 399 -63.19 18.58 29.72
N GLU A 400 -62.57 19.43 30.55
CA GLU A 400 -63.26 20.49 31.29
C GLU A 400 -63.90 21.53 30.36
N LEU A 401 -63.21 21.93 29.29
CA LEU A 401 -63.74 22.84 28.27
C LEU A 401 -64.95 22.25 27.53
N SER A 402 -64.92 20.94 27.24
CA SER A 402 -66.03 20.21 26.61
C SER A 402 -67.26 20.14 27.54
N ALA A 403 -67.04 19.91 28.84
CA ALA A 403 -68.09 19.95 29.85
C ALA A 403 -68.70 21.35 29.99
N SER A 404 -67.85 22.39 30.11
CA SER A 404 -68.30 23.79 30.18
C SER A 404 -69.07 24.21 28.93
N SER A 405 -68.63 23.75 27.75
CA SER A 405 -69.36 24.00 26.50
C SER A 405 -70.75 23.37 26.54
N THR A 406 -70.88 22.14 27.03
CA THR A 406 -72.20 21.50 27.16
C THR A 406 -73.12 22.31 28.06
N GLN A 407 -72.62 22.80 29.20
CA GLN A 407 -73.39 23.64 30.12
C GLN A 407 -73.79 25.00 29.51
N ILE A 408 -72.92 25.65 28.74
CA ILE A 408 -73.23 26.91 28.05
C ILE A 408 -74.33 26.70 26.99
N ALA A 409 -74.31 25.57 26.29
CA ALA A 409 -75.35 25.23 25.31
C ALA A 409 -76.72 25.05 26.00
N GLU A 410 -76.76 24.34 27.13
CA GLU A 410 -77.99 24.17 27.95
C GLU A 410 -78.52 25.52 28.46
N TYR A 411 -77.64 26.40 28.95
CA TYR A 411 -78.05 27.74 29.37
C TYR A 411 -78.57 28.58 28.21
N SER A 412 -77.95 28.47 27.03
CA SER A 412 -78.40 29.18 25.84
C SER A 412 -79.81 28.71 25.42
N GLU A 413 -80.09 27.41 25.48
CA GLU A 413 -81.43 26.86 25.23
C GLU A 413 -82.46 27.38 26.26
N SER A 414 -82.05 27.47 27.53
CA SER A 414 -82.89 28.07 28.58
C SER A 414 -83.20 29.55 28.29
N VAL A 415 -82.22 30.34 27.86
CA VAL A 415 -82.41 31.75 27.47
C VAL A 415 -83.36 31.86 26.28
N VAL A 416 -83.24 31.00 25.26
CA VAL A 416 -84.19 30.96 24.13
C VAL A 416 -85.62 30.70 24.63
N SER A 417 -85.81 29.76 25.55
CA SER A 417 -87.12 29.45 26.14
C SER A 417 -87.70 30.64 26.92
N ILE A 418 -86.89 31.28 27.76
CA ILE A 418 -87.29 32.45 28.55
C ILE A 418 -87.63 33.63 27.64
N ALA A 419 -86.77 33.92 26.66
CA ALA A 419 -86.99 34.98 25.69
C ALA A 419 -88.29 34.76 24.87
N GLY A 420 -88.56 33.51 24.46
CA GLY A 420 -89.82 33.15 23.79
C GLY A 420 -91.05 33.41 24.66
N ARG A 421 -90.99 33.14 25.97
CA ARG A 421 -92.07 33.47 26.90
C ARG A 421 -92.23 34.97 27.10
N THR A 422 -91.12 35.70 27.29
CA THR A 422 -91.13 37.17 27.42
C THR A 422 -91.70 37.84 26.18
N TYR A 423 -91.41 37.31 24.99
CA TYR A 423 -91.98 37.76 23.73
C TYR A 423 -93.53 37.62 23.73
N ASP A 424 -94.06 36.44 24.04
CA ASP A 424 -95.51 36.20 24.07
C ASP A 424 -96.23 37.05 25.12
N ASP A 425 -95.69 37.08 26.34
CA ASP A 425 -96.27 37.85 27.45
C ASP A 425 -96.27 39.36 27.15
N SER A 426 -95.19 39.88 26.57
CA SER A 426 -95.09 41.31 26.21
C SER A 426 -96.01 41.67 25.04
N LEU A 427 -96.14 40.79 24.03
CA LEU A 427 -97.05 40.98 22.91
C LEU A 427 -98.51 41.04 23.39
N ARG A 428 -98.92 40.06 24.21
CA ARG A 428 -100.25 40.03 24.83
C ARG A 428 -100.51 41.24 25.73
N GLY A 429 -99.48 41.69 26.45
CA GLY A 429 -99.51 42.93 27.24
C GLY A 429 -99.78 44.15 26.35
N SER A 430 -99.02 44.31 25.26
CA SER A 430 -99.15 45.44 24.33
C SER A 430 -100.55 45.49 23.71
N GLU A 431 -101.09 44.34 23.28
CA GLU A 431 -102.47 44.25 22.78
C GLU A 431 -103.50 44.64 23.85
N SER A 432 -103.26 44.27 25.12
CA SER A 432 -104.14 44.64 26.22
C SER A 432 -104.14 46.14 26.49
N MET A 433 -102.97 46.78 26.41
CA MET A 433 -102.84 48.23 26.53
C MET A 433 -103.50 48.96 25.36
N GLN A 434 -103.36 48.44 24.13
CA GLN A 434 -104.06 48.99 22.97
C GLN A 434 -105.59 48.97 23.16
N ARG A 435 -106.14 47.85 23.65
CA ARG A 435 -107.56 47.76 24.01
C ARG A 435 -107.96 48.72 25.13
N LEU A 436 -107.06 49.01 26.08
CA LEU A 436 -107.30 49.97 27.15
C LEU A 436 -107.35 51.42 26.61
N VAL A 437 -106.43 51.77 25.70
CA VAL A 437 -106.46 53.07 24.99
C VAL A 437 -107.80 53.27 24.29
N GLU A 438 -108.28 52.29 23.53
CA GLU A 438 -109.59 52.36 22.86
C GLU A 438 -110.75 52.54 23.84
N LYS A 439 -110.71 51.86 25.00
CA LYS A 439 -111.75 51.99 26.04
C LYS A 439 -111.71 53.37 26.70
N MET A 440 -110.51 53.89 27.01
CA MET A 440 -110.35 55.22 27.59
C MET A 440 -110.80 56.32 26.63
N GLN A 441 -110.55 56.18 25.33
CA GLN A 441 -111.09 57.09 24.31
C GLN A 441 -112.63 57.12 24.32
N ARG A 442 -113.28 55.95 24.45
CA ARG A 442 -114.74 55.87 24.57
C ARG A 442 -115.23 56.53 25.86
N ILE A 443 -114.60 56.27 26.99
CA ILE A 443 -114.93 56.93 28.27
C ILE A 443 -114.76 58.45 28.17
N GLY A 444 -113.73 58.92 27.48
CA GLY A 444 -113.51 60.34 27.20
C GLY A 444 -114.65 60.95 26.39
N GLN A 445 -115.11 60.25 25.35
CA GLN A 445 -116.25 60.68 24.56
C GLN A 445 -117.56 60.72 25.37
N ASP A 446 -117.81 59.70 26.19
CA ASP A 446 -118.99 59.64 27.05
C ASP A 446 -118.99 60.76 28.09
N ASN A 447 -117.83 61.06 28.70
CA ASN A 447 -117.68 62.18 29.64
C ASN A 447 -117.90 63.54 28.95
N GLN A 448 -117.42 63.70 27.71
CA GLN A 448 -117.65 64.93 26.94
C GLN A 448 -119.15 65.11 26.60
N ASN A 449 -119.84 64.04 26.27
CA ASN A 449 -121.29 64.06 26.03
C ASN A 449 -122.04 64.45 27.31
N ALA A 450 -121.69 63.85 28.46
CA ALA A 450 -122.28 64.18 29.75
C ALA A 450 -122.04 65.64 30.15
N LEU A 451 -120.84 66.18 29.90
CA LEU A 451 -120.53 67.59 30.15
C LEU A 451 -121.43 68.52 29.33
N ASN A 452 -121.68 68.21 28.06
CA ASN A 452 -122.59 68.98 27.22
C ASN A 452 -124.02 68.97 27.77
N GLU A 453 -124.53 67.82 28.21
CA GLU A 453 -125.86 67.70 28.83
C GLU A 453 -125.97 68.50 30.15
N ILE A 454 -124.92 68.47 30.98
CA ILE A 454 -124.85 69.24 32.24
C ILE A 454 -124.87 70.75 31.95
N LEU A 455 -124.14 71.22 30.94
CA LEU A 455 -124.14 72.63 30.53
C LEU A 455 -125.50 73.07 29.99
N GLU A 456 -126.19 72.21 29.25
CA GLU A 456 -127.57 72.46 28.81
C GLU A 456 -128.52 72.55 30.01
N LEU A 457 -128.42 71.63 30.98
CA LEU A 457 -129.19 71.69 32.23
C LEU A 457 -128.90 72.98 33.01
N GLY A 458 -127.64 73.43 33.04
CA GLY A 458 -127.25 74.70 33.65
C GLY A 458 -127.92 75.91 33.00
N THR A 459 -128.06 75.89 31.68
CA THR A 459 -128.75 76.94 30.92
C THR A 459 -130.24 76.94 31.24
N ARG A 460 -130.89 75.76 31.20
CA ARG A 460 -132.31 75.60 31.57
C ARG A 460 -132.59 76.03 33.02
N SER A 461 -131.68 75.71 33.94
CA SER A 461 -131.79 76.12 35.35
C SER A 461 -131.74 77.65 35.53
N LYS A 462 -130.87 78.35 34.77
CA LYS A 462 -130.83 79.82 34.75
C LYS A 462 -132.11 80.44 34.20
N GLU A 463 -132.70 79.84 33.16
CA GLU A 463 -133.99 80.26 32.61
C GLU A 463 -135.12 80.12 33.66
N ILE A 464 -135.14 79.02 34.42
CA ILE A 464 -136.10 78.84 35.52
C ILE A 464 -135.90 79.91 36.59
N SER A 465 -134.67 80.20 37.03
CA SER A 465 -134.42 81.31 37.99
C SER A 465 -134.96 82.65 37.49
N LYS A 466 -134.80 82.94 36.20
CA LYS A 466 -135.33 84.17 35.58
C LYS A 466 -136.87 84.21 35.63
N ILE A 467 -137.52 83.09 35.31
CA ILE A 467 -138.99 82.97 35.40
C ILE A 467 -139.44 83.15 36.86
N MET A 468 -138.75 82.55 37.82
CA MET A 468 -139.10 82.69 39.23
C MET A 468 -139.02 84.13 39.73
N GLY A 469 -138.00 84.89 39.32
CA GLY A 469 -137.92 86.33 39.64
C GLY A 469 -139.06 87.16 39.04
N ILE A 470 -139.56 86.78 37.85
CA ILE A 470 -140.74 87.43 37.25
C ILE A 470 -141.99 87.08 38.08
N ILE A 471 -142.19 85.82 38.47
CA ILE A 471 -143.35 85.40 39.27
C ILE A 471 -143.33 86.09 40.64
N ASP A 472 -142.16 86.18 41.28
CA ASP A 472 -141.97 86.87 42.55
C ASP A 472 -142.38 88.35 42.45
N THR A 473 -141.93 89.03 41.39
CA THR A 473 -142.33 90.41 41.07
C THR A 473 -143.85 90.54 40.87
N VAL A 474 -144.48 89.60 40.17
CA VAL A 474 -145.93 89.58 39.95
C VAL A 474 -146.71 89.32 41.25
N ALA A 475 -146.21 88.43 42.11
CA ALA A 475 -146.80 88.14 43.42
C ALA A 475 -146.74 89.37 44.33
N ASP A 476 -145.59 90.07 44.37
CA ASP A 476 -145.43 91.27 45.17
C ASP A 476 -146.30 92.45 44.66
N GLN A 477 -146.46 92.57 43.34
CA GLN A 477 -147.44 93.47 42.74
C GLN A 477 -148.89 93.09 43.12
N THR A 478 -149.23 91.80 43.07
CA THR A 478 -150.57 91.30 43.45
C THR A 478 -150.86 91.55 44.92
N LYS A 479 -149.86 91.38 45.80
CA LYS A 479 -149.92 91.69 47.22
C LYS A 479 -150.19 93.17 47.47
N LEU A 480 -149.55 94.08 46.73
CA LEU A 480 -149.80 95.52 46.79
C LEU A 480 -151.23 95.87 46.31
N ILE A 481 -151.69 95.26 45.20
CA ILE A 481 -153.06 95.45 44.71
C ILE A 481 -154.09 94.97 45.75
N ALA A 482 -153.86 93.80 46.34
CA ALA A 482 -154.74 93.22 47.36
C ALA A 482 -154.74 94.05 48.66
N PHE A 483 -153.60 94.62 49.06
CA PHE A 483 -153.53 95.54 50.18
C PHE A 483 -154.35 96.81 49.94
N ASN A 484 -154.21 97.42 48.76
CA ASN A 484 -155.00 98.59 48.38
C ASN A 484 -156.51 98.27 48.35
N ALA A 485 -156.89 97.11 47.81
CA ALA A 485 -158.28 96.65 47.79
C ALA A 485 -158.85 96.39 49.19
N ALA A 486 -158.05 95.84 50.12
CA ALA A 486 -158.47 95.63 51.51
C ALA A 486 -158.66 96.96 52.27
N LEU A 487 -157.81 97.95 51.99
CA LEU A 487 -157.88 99.29 52.57
C LEU A 487 -159.14 100.03 52.09
N GLU A 488 -159.47 99.92 50.80
CA GLU A 488 -160.71 100.47 50.22
C GLU A 488 -161.96 99.78 50.79
N ALA A 489 -161.90 98.44 50.96
CA ALA A 489 -162.99 97.66 51.54
C ALA A 489 -163.25 97.98 53.03
N SER A 490 -162.20 98.27 53.80
CA SER A 490 -162.33 98.75 55.19
C SER A 490 -162.94 100.16 55.27
N SER A 491 -162.71 100.99 54.26
CA SER A 491 -163.23 102.36 54.17
C SER A 491 -164.72 102.40 53.83
N ALA A 492 -165.24 101.37 53.13
CA ALA A 492 -166.65 101.25 52.74
C ALA A 492 -167.61 100.69 53.82
N GLY A 493 -167.14 100.48 55.05
CA GLY A 493 -167.99 100.06 56.18
C GLY A 493 -168.69 98.70 55.98
N GLU A 494 -169.97 98.58 56.36
CA GLU A 494 -170.70 97.30 56.35
C GLU A 494 -170.84 96.70 54.93
N ALA A 495 -170.90 97.54 53.88
CA ALA A 495 -171.00 97.11 52.48
C ALA A 495 -169.68 96.51 51.95
N GLY A 496 -168.53 96.96 52.45
CA GLY A 496 -167.19 96.51 52.03
C GLY A 496 -166.73 95.20 52.66
N LYS A 497 -167.43 94.72 53.69
CA LYS A 497 -167.03 93.55 54.50
C LYS A 497 -166.72 92.29 53.68
N ARG A 498 -167.53 91.99 52.65
CA ARG A 498 -167.30 90.83 51.76
C ARG A 498 -166.11 91.03 50.82
N PHE A 499 -165.91 92.24 50.30
CA PHE A 499 -164.75 92.57 49.45
C PHE A 499 -163.44 92.56 50.24
N GLY A 500 -163.46 93.01 51.51
CA GLY A 500 -162.29 92.99 52.39
C GLY A 500 -161.80 91.57 52.68
N VAL A 501 -162.72 90.61 52.84
CA VAL A 501 -162.38 89.18 52.99
C VAL A 501 -161.71 88.64 51.71
N VAL A 502 -162.23 88.98 50.53
CA VAL A 502 -161.62 88.56 49.25
C VAL A 502 -160.23 89.19 49.07
N ALA A 503 -160.06 90.47 49.36
CA ALA A 503 -158.78 91.15 49.27
C ALA A 503 -157.74 90.60 50.26
N ALA A 504 -158.15 90.26 51.49
CA ALA A 504 -157.30 89.58 52.46
C ALA A 504 -156.89 88.17 51.97
N GLU A 505 -157.79 87.44 51.32
CA GLU A 505 -157.50 86.12 50.75
C GLU A 505 -156.55 86.20 49.54
N ILE A 506 -156.70 87.20 48.66
CA ILE A 506 -155.76 87.46 47.55
C ILE A 506 -154.38 87.84 48.10
N ARG A 507 -154.32 88.68 49.14
CA ARG A 507 -153.05 89.04 49.79
C ARG A 507 -152.37 87.81 50.39
N ARG A 508 -153.12 86.98 51.11
CA ARG A 508 -152.62 85.72 51.68
C ARG A 508 -152.12 84.78 50.60
N LEU A 509 -152.82 84.69 49.46
CA LEU A 509 -152.39 83.89 48.31
C LEU A 509 -151.12 84.46 47.68
N ALA A 510 -151.01 85.79 47.52
CA ALA A 510 -149.81 86.45 47.02
C ALA A 510 -148.61 86.25 47.95
N ASP A 511 -148.79 86.38 49.28
CA ASP A 511 -147.78 86.07 50.29
C ASP A 511 -147.32 84.60 50.18
N SER A 512 -148.26 83.66 50.01
CA SER A 512 -147.96 82.24 49.80
C SER A 512 -147.24 81.97 48.48
N VAL A 513 -147.55 82.72 47.41
CA VAL A 513 -146.82 82.63 46.13
C VAL A 513 -145.39 83.16 46.30
N THR A 514 -145.17 84.31 46.94
CA THR A 514 -143.83 84.87 47.24
C THR A 514 -142.99 83.92 48.11
N GLU A 515 -143.59 83.29 49.12
CA GLU A 515 -142.92 82.29 49.93
C GLU A 515 -142.50 81.07 49.09
N SER A 516 -143.43 80.53 48.28
CA SER A 516 -143.18 79.39 47.40
C SER A 516 -142.16 79.71 46.30
N THR A 517 -142.19 80.92 45.72
CA THR A 517 -141.21 81.36 44.72
C THR A 517 -139.82 81.52 45.30
N GLY A 518 -139.72 81.98 46.56
CA GLY A 518 -138.50 82.01 47.34
C GLY A 518 -137.92 80.61 47.57
N GLU A 519 -138.74 79.65 47.99
CA GLU A 519 -138.32 78.26 48.17
C GLU A 519 -137.82 77.63 46.86
N ILE A 520 -138.57 77.79 45.76
CA ILE A 520 -138.16 77.30 44.44
C ILE A 520 -136.86 77.96 43.99
N THR A 521 -136.70 79.27 44.20
CA THR A 521 -135.46 79.99 43.86
C THR A 521 -134.27 79.44 44.65
N GLY A 522 -134.44 79.15 45.95
CA GLY A 522 -133.44 78.48 46.77
C GLY A 522 -133.05 77.11 46.21
N LYS A 523 -134.05 76.28 45.84
CA LYS A 523 -133.82 74.95 45.24
C LYS A 523 -133.13 75.03 43.88
N VAL A 524 -133.48 76.00 43.04
CA VAL A 524 -132.79 76.23 41.76
C VAL A 524 -131.35 76.68 41.99
N GLY A 525 -131.09 77.49 43.02
CA GLY A 525 -129.73 77.84 43.46
C GLY A 525 -128.90 76.61 43.86
N GLU A 526 -129.47 75.70 44.66
CA GLU A 526 -128.84 74.40 45.01
C GLU A 526 -128.53 73.55 43.75
N ILE A 527 -129.42 73.56 42.76
CA ILE A 527 -129.22 72.87 41.47
C ILE A 527 -128.06 73.51 40.69
N GLN A 528 -128.00 74.83 40.58
CA GLN A 528 -126.91 75.53 39.88
C GLN A 528 -125.55 75.30 40.53
N GLU A 529 -125.49 75.32 41.86
CA GLU A 529 -124.27 75.00 42.59
C GLU A 529 -123.83 73.55 42.33
N SER A 530 -124.79 72.62 42.32
CA SER A 530 -124.53 71.21 41.98
C SER A 530 -124.02 71.05 40.55
N ILE A 531 -124.60 71.77 39.57
CA ILE A 531 -124.14 71.78 38.18
C ILE A 531 -122.70 72.27 38.08
N ASN A 532 -122.34 73.37 38.76
CA ASN A 532 -120.97 73.88 38.78
C ASN A 532 -120.00 72.85 39.36
N ARG A 533 -120.37 72.16 40.45
CA ARG A 533 -119.55 71.06 41.00
C ARG A 533 -119.39 69.91 40.00
N LEU A 534 -120.46 69.52 39.29
CA LEU A 534 -120.40 68.48 38.26
C LEU A 534 -119.49 68.87 37.09
N VAL A 535 -119.53 70.13 36.63
CA VAL A 535 -118.64 70.64 35.57
C VAL A 535 -117.18 70.50 35.99
N ILE A 536 -116.81 71.01 37.17
CA ILE A 536 -115.42 70.92 37.69
C ILE A 536 -114.99 69.45 37.81
N SER A 537 -115.88 68.58 38.31
CA SER A 537 -115.60 67.15 38.43
C SER A 537 -115.42 66.47 37.07
N SER A 538 -116.20 66.84 36.07
CA SER A 538 -116.13 66.27 34.71
C SER A 538 -114.91 66.78 33.95
N GLU A 539 -114.52 68.05 34.10
CA GLU A 539 -113.26 68.58 33.56
C GLU A 539 -112.05 67.90 34.18
N LYS A 540 -112.04 67.72 35.51
CA LYS A 540 -111.02 66.94 36.21
C LYS A 540 -111.00 65.48 35.72
N GLY A 541 -112.17 64.89 35.50
CA GLY A 541 -112.31 63.55 34.92
C GLY A 541 -111.71 63.46 33.51
N SER A 542 -111.95 64.46 32.67
CA SER A 542 -111.40 64.56 31.31
C SER A 542 -109.86 64.58 31.32
N ALA A 543 -109.26 65.40 32.19
CA ALA A 543 -107.82 65.43 32.37
C ALA A 543 -107.26 64.07 32.81
N GLY A 544 -107.93 63.39 33.75
CA GLY A 544 -107.55 62.04 34.19
C GLY A 544 -107.65 60.99 33.08
N ILE A 545 -108.67 61.08 32.22
CA ILE A 545 -108.83 60.18 31.06
C ILE A 545 -107.72 60.41 30.03
N GLN A 546 -107.39 61.68 29.71
CA GLN A 546 -106.30 62.01 28.79
C GLN A 546 -104.96 61.50 29.29
N GLN A 547 -104.68 61.68 30.58
CA GLN A 547 -103.49 61.11 31.21
C GLN A 547 -103.48 59.58 31.12
N GLY A 548 -104.62 58.93 31.41
CA GLY A 548 -104.75 57.48 31.28
C GLY A 548 -104.51 56.96 29.85
N ILE A 549 -104.90 57.73 28.82
CA ILE A 549 -104.59 57.42 27.42
C ILE A 549 -103.08 57.51 27.17
N ALA A 550 -102.43 58.59 27.62
CA ALA A 550 -100.99 58.79 27.44
C ALA A 550 -100.18 57.69 28.14
N ASP A 551 -100.43 57.45 29.43
CA ASP A 551 -99.73 56.41 30.21
C ASP A 551 -99.94 55.01 29.61
N SER A 552 -101.13 54.75 29.06
CA SER A 552 -101.44 53.47 28.41
C SER A 552 -100.70 53.29 27.09
N ALA A 553 -100.57 54.36 26.29
CA ALA A 553 -99.83 54.34 25.04
C ALA A 553 -98.32 54.15 25.29
N ASP A 554 -97.76 54.89 26.25
CA ASP A 554 -96.34 54.77 26.63
C ASP A 554 -96.01 53.35 27.12
N THR A 555 -96.91 52.74 27.89
CA THR A 555 -96.75 51.35 28.33
C THR A 555 -96.84 50.37 27.16
N ALA A 556 -97.72 50.60 26.19
CA ALA A 556 -97.83 49.76 25.00
C ALA A 556 -96.54 49.78 24.15
N ASP A 557 -95.89 50.94 24.05
CA ASP A 557 -94.62 51.11 23.35
C ASP A 557 -93.46 50.48 24.10
N ALA A 558 -93.41 50.61 25.44
CA ALA A 558 -92.42 49.91 26.26
C ALA A 558 -92.53 48.37 26.11
N LEU A 559 -93.75 47.85 26.01
CA LEU A 559 -93.98 46.42 25.77
C LEU A 559 -93.55 45.98 24.37
N ARG A 560 -93.69 46.82 23.33
CA ARG A 560 -93.14 46.54 22.00
C ARG A 560 -91.62 46.52 22.01
N ALA A 561 -90.98 47.45 22.70
CA ALA A 561 -89.53 47.42 22.86
C ALA A 561 -89.04 46.14 23.57
N LEU A 562 -89.81 45.60 24.52
CA LEU A 562 -89.52 44.29 25.14
C LEU A 562 -89.67 43.12 24.17
N VAL A 563 -90.64 43.16 23.25
CA VAL A 563 -90.80 42.16 22.19
C VAL A 563 -89.55 42.13 21.30
N ASP A 564 -89.05 43.29 20.87
CA ASP A 564 -87.84 43.39 20.05
C ASP A 564 -86.60 42.89 20.80
N ALA A 565 -86.41 43.32 22.05
CA ALA A 565 -85.30 42.89 22.89
C ALA A 565 -85.32 41.38 23.18
N ALA A 566 -86.50 40.80 23.39
CA ALA A 566 -86.65 39.35 23.57
C ALA A 566 -86.29 38.58 22.29
N SER A 567 -86.66 39.10 21.11
CA SER A 567 -86.30 38.49 19.83
C SER A 567 -84.78 38.51 19.61
N GLU A 568 -84.12 39.65 19.87
CA GLU A 568 -82.67 39.78 19.78
C GLU A 568 -81.92 38.86 20.77
N ALA A 569 -82.40 38.77 22.00
CA ALA A 569 -81.85 37.87 23.02
C ALA A 569 -81.96 36.39 22.59
N SER A 570 -83.10 36.00 22.01
CA SER A 570 -83.31 34.64 21.48
C SER A 570 -82.34 34.32 20.34
N SER A 571 -82.21 35.22 19.36
CA SER A 571 -81.29 35.05 18.24
C SER A 571 -79.83 34.96 18.70
N SER A 572 -79.42 35.83 19.64
CA SER A 572 -78.08 35.82 20.21
C SER A 572 -77.79 34.51 20.95
N ALA A 573 -78.74 34.02 21.76
CA ALA A 573 -78.60 32.76 22.48
C ALA A 573 -78.49 31.56 21.53
N GLN A 574 -79.24 31.54 20.42
CA GLN A 574 -79.09 30.50 19.39
C GLN A 574 -77.69 30.52 18.75
N GLN A 575 -77.15 31.71 18.46
CA GLN A 575 -75.80 31.85 17.90
C GLN A 575 -74.71 31.41 18.90
N ILE A 576 -74.88 31.71 20.18
CA ILE A 576 -74.00 31.21 21.25
C ILE A 576 -74.05 29.68 21.27
N SER A 577 -75.24 29.08 21.31
CA SER A 577 -75.40 27.62 21.31
C SER A 577 -74.69 26.94 20.14
N LEU A 578 -74.84 27.47 18.91
CA LEU A 578 -74.14 26.97 17.73
C LEU A 578 -72.61 27.07 17.86
N SER A 579 -72.12 28.23 18.31
CA SER A 579 -70.68 28.47 18.50
C SER A 579 -70.09 27.53 19.56
N THR A 580 -70.85 27.28 20.62
CA THR A 580 -70.47 26.35 21.69
C THR A 580 -70.48 24.89 21.22
N GLN A 581 -71.41 24.50 20.34
CA GLN A 581 -71.38 23.19 19.70
C GLN A 581 -70.14 22.99 18.82
N GLN A 582 -69.69 24.04 18.12
CA GLN A 582 -68.44 24.04 17.38
C GLN A 582 -67.22 23.93 18.32
N GLN A 583 -67.20 24.70 19.43
CA GLN A 583 -66.15 24.60 20.45
C GLN A 583 -66.02 23.19 21.03
N ARG A 584 -67.14 22.52 21.30
CA ARG A 584 -67.14 21.12 21.76
C ARG A 584 -66.54 20.17 20.73
N THR A 585 -66.90 20.37 19.45
CA THR A 585 -66.34 19.57 18.35
C THR A 585 -64.83 19.77 18.22
N ALA A 586 -64.37 21.02 18.27
CA ALA A 586 -62.96 21.36 18.24
C ALA A 586 -62.20 20.77 19.45
N SER A 587 -62.77 20.87 20.65
CA SER A 587 -62.17 20.29 21.87
C SER A 587 -61.99 18.78 21.74
N ASN A 588 -63.00 18.07 21.22
CA ASN A 588 -62.90 16.63 20.96
C ASN A 588 -61.81 16.29 19.93
N GLN A 589 -61.66 17.10 18.87
CA GLN A 589 -60.59 16.92 17.88
C GLN A 589 -59.20 17.14 18.50
N VAL A 590 -59.05 18.12 19.39
CA VAL A 590 -57.80 18.34 20.14
C VAL A 590 -57.48 17.11 21.02
N VAL A 591 -58.46 16.55 21.72
CA VAL A 591 -58.26 15.33 22.51
C VAL A 591 -57.79 14.15 21.66
N VAL A 592 -58.33 13.99 20.44
CA VAL A 592 -57.86 12.95 19.51
C VAL A 592 -56.40 13.20 19.11
N ALA A 593 -56.03 14.44 18.75
CA ALA A 593 -54.66 14.79 18.41
C ALA A 593 -53.68 14.59 19.59
N LEU A 594 -54.10 14.88 20.82
CA LEU A 594 -53.30 14.63 22.02
C LEU A 594 -53.02 13.14 22.22
N ARG A 595 -53.97 12.25 21.92
CA ARG A 595 -53.74 10.78 21.99
C ARG A 595 -52.68 10.32 20.98
N GLU A 596 -52.65 10.93 19.80
CA GLU A 596 -51.58 10.66 18.81
C GLU A 596 -50.22 11.12 19.34
N ILE A 597 -50.17 12.29 20.01
CA ILE A 597 -48.94 12.78 20.65
C ILE A 597 -48.48 11.86 21.78
N VAL A 598 -49.39 11.31 22.61
CA VAL A 598 -49.04 10.31 23.62
C VAL A 598 -48.39 9.09 22.97
N THR A 599 -48.97 8.60 21.86
CA THR A 599 -48.45 7.45 21.13
C THR A 599 -47.05 7.73 20.57
N ALA A 600 -46.86 8.88 19.92
CA ALA A 600 -45.56 9.30 19.39
C ALA A 600 -44.51 9.53 20.50
N SER A 601 -44.91 10.04 21.66
CA SER A 601 -44.05 10.20 22.83
C SER A 601 -43.60 8.84 23.38
N SER A 602 -44.50 7.85 23.42
CA SER A 602 -44.17 6.47 23.82
C SER A 602 -43.17 5.83 22.84
N GLU A 603 -43.37 5.98 21.54
CA GLU A 603 -42.42 5.50 20.52
C GLU A 603 -41.06 6.19 20.65
N THR A 604 -41.05 7.49 20.90
CA THR A 604 -39.82 8.27 21.16
C THR A 604 -39.08 7.74 22.40
N ALA A 605 -39.79 7.47 23.49
CA ALA A 605 -39.19 6.90 24.70
C ALA A 605 -38.57 5.53 24.43
N GLN A 606 -39.21 4.69 23.59
CA GLN A 606 -38.65 3.41 23.16
C GLN A 606 -37.38 3.60 22.30
N ALA A 607 -37.40 4.54 21.35
CA ALA A 607 -36.24 4.86 20.52
C ALA A 607 -35.06 5.36 21.37
N VAL A 608 -35.31 6.22 22.36
CA VAL A 608 -34.30 6.71 23.30
C VAL A 608 -33.66 5.56 24.08
N ARG A 609 -34.46 4.60 24.57
CA ARG A 609 -33.91 3.38 25.22
C ARG A 609 -33.07 2.52 24.28
N GLN A 610 -33.43 2.46 23.00
CA GLN A 610 -32.65 1.76 21.97
C GLN A 610 -31.30 2.46 21.77
N ILE A 611 -31.30 3.78 21.58
CA ILE A 611 -30.08 4.59 21.40
C ILE A 611 -29.18 4.47 22.63
N ALA A 612 -29.74 4.48 23.85
CA ALA A 612 -29.01 4.27 25.08
C ALA A 612 -28.23 2.94 25.09
N ARG A 613 -28.85 1.85 24.59
CA ARG A 613 -28.18 0.55 24.44
C ARG A 613 -27.06 0.62 23.42
N VAL A 614 -27.31 1.15 22.23
CA VAL A 614 -26.29 1.29 21.17
C VAL A 614 -25.10 2.12 21.64
N ALA A 615 -25.34 3.22 22.36
CA ALA A 615 -24.28 4.06 22.91
C ALA A 615 -23.42 3.29 23.94
N ARG A 616 -24.03 2.47 24.80
CA ARG A 616 -23.29 1.59 25.73
C ARG A 616 -22.47 0.54 24.98
N ASP A 617 -23.05 -0.10 23.96
CA ASP A 617 -22.36 -1.11 23.16
C ASP A 617 -21.16 -0.49 22.41
N MET A 618 -21.32 0.71 21.85
CA MET A 618 -20.22 1.46 21.22
C MET A 618 -19.12 1.82 22.22
N ASN A 619 -19.51 2.24 23.43
CA ASN A 619 -18.57 2.54 24.50
C ASN A 619 -17.75 1.29 24.87
N GLU A 620 -18.41 0.15 25.08
CA GLU A 620 -17.75 -1.12 25.38
C GLU A 620 -16.86 -1.61 24.22
N LEU A 621 -17.31 -1.49 22.97
CA LEU A 621 -16.54 -1.87 21.80
C LEU A 621 -15.29 -0.98 21.63
N SER A 622 -15.42 0.33 21.87
CA SER A 622 -14.29 1.27 21.83
C SER A 622 -13.26 0.96 22.91
N ALA A 623 -13.71 0.59 24.13
CA ALA A 623 -12.84 0.20 25.22
C ALA A 623 -12.10 -1.11 24.91
N LYS A 624 -12.80 -2.12 24.38
CA LYS A 624 -12.19 -3.37 23.90
C LYS A 624 -11.21 -3.14 22.75
N LEU A 625 -11.52 -2.23 21.82
CA LEU A 625 -10.62 -1.88 20.71
C LEU A 625 -9.36 -1.21 21.25
N LYS A 626 -9.50 -0.29 22.20
CA LYS A 626 -8.36 0.32 22.90
C LYS A 626 -7.51 -0.72 23.62
N GLU A 627 -8.11 -1.63 24.38
CA GLU A 627 -7.39 -2.73 25.04
C GLU A 627 -6.60 -3.60 24.04
N ARG A 628 -7.14 -3.85 22.85
CA ARG A 628 -6.42 -4.56 21.78
C ARG A 628 -5.27 -3.75 21.20
N MET A 629 -5.42 -2.43 21.08
CA MET A 629 -4.35 -1.55 20.60
C MET A 629 -3.25 -1.37 21.64
N ASP A 630 -3.59 -1.37 22.94
CA ASP A 630 -2.62 -1.29 24.05
C ASP A 630 -1.66 -2.51 24.10
N GLN A 631 -1.96 -3.61 23.37
CA GLN A 631 -1.03 -4.74 23.17
C GLN A 631 0.17 -4.37 22.30
N PHE A 632 0.06 -3.29 21.50
CA PHE A 632 1.14 -2.79 20.67
C PHE A 632 1.91 -1.69 21.40
N LYS A 633 3.24 -1.79 21.43
CA LYS A 633 4.10 -0.70 21.90
C LYS A 633 4.37 0.26 20.76
N LEU A 634 3.74 1.43 20.80
CA LEU A 634 4.00 2.51 19.85
C LEU A 634 5.30 3.24 20.20
N ALA A 635 5.97 3.74 19.16
CA ALA A 635 7.04 4.72 19.33
C ALA A 635 6.44 6.03 19.86
N GLU A 636 6.97 6.55 20.96
CA GLU A 636 6.64 7.92 21.40
C GLU A 636 7.02 8.88 20.29
N VAL A 637 6.01 9.49 19.68
CA VAL A 637 6.22 10.71 18.90
C VAL A 637 6.52 11.79 19.93
N GLU A 638 7.79 12.15 20.10
CA GLU A 638 8.17 13.37 20.80
C GLU A 638 7.37 14.52 20.17
N ALA A 639 6.34 14.98 20.87
CA ALA A 639 5.66 16.21 20.52
C ALA A 639 6.70 17.32 20.54
N PRO A 640 6.79 18.18 19.49
CA PRO A 640 7.69 19.32 19.52
C PRO A 640 7.33 20.15 20.75
N THR A 641 8.26 20.24 21.69
CA THR A 641 8.12 21.00 22.93
C THR A 641 7.82 22.44 22.57
N ALA A 642 6.57 22.85 22.79
CA ALA A 642 6.15 24.23 22.63
C ALA A 642 6.91 25.09 23.65
N ASP A 643 7.62 26.09 23.14
CA ASP A 643 8.31 27.14 23.89
C ASP A 643 7.37 27.82 24.89
N PRO A 644 7.65 27.82 26.21
CA PRO A 644 6.73 28.33 27.25
C PRO A 644 6.69 29.87 27.37
N ARG A 645 6.99 30.63 26.30
CA ARG A 645 7.04 32.10 26.35
C ARG A 645 5.93 32.79 25.57
N VAL A 646 4.66 32.52 25.87
CA VAL A 646 3.61 33.54 25.69
C VAL A 646 2.56 33.38 26.80
N THR A 647 2.83 34.03 27.92
CA THR A 647 1.79 34.39 28.90
C THR A 647 0.95 35.53 28.34
N SER A 648 -0.36 35.32 28.26
CA SER A 648 -1.43 36.33 28.30
C SER A 648 -1.25 37.25 29.54
N PRO A 649 -1.91 38.43 29.69
CA PRO A 649 -3.34 38.62 29.35
C PRO A 649 -3.79 40.03 28.88
N SER A 650 -4.93 40.04 28.20
CA SER A 650 -6.11 40.88 28.53
C SER A 650 -7.34 40.33 27.84
#